data_AF-A0A4D6HNC2-F1
#
_entry.id   AF-A0A4D6HNC2-F1
#
_cell.length_a   1.000
_cell.length_b   1.000
_cell.length_c   1.000
_cell.angle_alpha   90.00
_cell.angle_beta   90.00
_cell.angle_gamma   90.00
#
_symmetry.space_group_name_H-M   'P 1'
#
loop_
_entity.id
_entity.type
_entity.pdbx_description
1 polymer ?
#
loop_
_entity_poly.entity_id
_entity_poly.type
_entity_poly.pdbx_seq_one_letter_code
_entity_poly.pdbx_strand_id
1 'polypeptide(L)'
;MVKLYVTNVTAAWNEKRNEQTIRLHGRAADRGYESIEIFGFSPHFYAPTHEIEKLGRTLFTHQEVTGVEESGYESLFGDELGRIEVRNHWDVNEVASLFDETFQTDPYLTNTARVEWGLFTGVEAPAYEVHYSELESVDFTVPTRVMTFDIETDDRGEFPELGERAILSIVAHDSYTDETIAFVDLAGRPVEEAFPNGKPEGVDAVHYDRDEKRMLIRFACWVKEICPDVITGWNIESFDMPYLLARMDALDVDTDRMSREGYARVTKRGHARMKGHSIHDMLIAYKSTKRGELRSFSLDAVAEAELGEKKLDHSGESIYEMWCDDVDKLIRYNAKDVRLVVEIDRKSGVLDFKQALRHEIGVDLEGTTANHEFIDMMARRKLHEKGLIAPDAKHVEKDEKYEGAYVFPPYTGVAKNVVGMDLSSLYPMTMAMLNASPEMVLPPGNHEGPHSIAPNGARFSLEKDGILKELVDDAIDLKADYKELRDSYKAGTPEYEEYSEKYDVNKTKTNSVYGVSGWPRFFLYDERVAEGVTTMGQAVIKTTQKYINEHTEGQVIYGDTDSVPMNEPILIRDENGSIDIVEIQELDGRDGDVEVWTEKGFTRVKRVIRKPNRKKLYTIRTKKGVVHATEDHSLVRADGSEVEPGELQEGESLLHRNVSDASTDVQTDLSLDRAWLYGFFCGDGSSGDYAYDHPKNTDWDTRKTSWSLNNNNRELLQRAAVALSKEFGVNSRINETLESSGTYKLQPSNNGKRGAGSNGMLPSLVKHFNETCYTPSRQKRVPQDVLNGDTQAIQAFLDGYMAADGHVGSRYSKRFHEADTRHQPLASGLVFLLQRIGYTFNINVRQVERDGGVTEYYKLRCQTSHRGDPNEVKKIVDYEYDGEYVYDLETENHHFHAGAGNIIVHNSNYVKFSSDWSKAECLEKAAEIAEKLNTEVYPKLAEEHGIPAADNRWNIEVEAYMERYFQAGKKKRYAYLCTWKDGNDCDPKVSITGFTRSDISMLTKELQDEILEKILHGATEVEIGQTIYEAAQEITPTGADLERLGIPGGLSKPIENYAWTDGTPKAAHPRGCWFSNETLGTNFGSGSKPKRIYTKVYRVDGFEHEIDVLCFDEPGELPDDLVLDTQRMTNTVIVNPLGKIIEAVDVDVDAAIKNQHQVGLEAFV
;
A
#
# COMPACT_ATOMS: atom_id res chain seq x y z
N MET A 1 -28.05 5.13 36.43
CA MET A 1 -26.99 6.01 35.90
C MET A 1 -25.66 5.30 36.06
N VAL A 2 -25.42 4.37 35.14
CA VAL A 2 -24.11 3.87 34.76
C VAL A 2 -23.54 4.93 33.82
N LYS A 3 -22.27 5.31 33.99
CA LYS A 3 -21.56 6.24 33.09
C LYS A 3 -20.32 5.54 32.54
N LEU A 4 -20.30 5.32 31.23
CA LEU A 4 -19.37 4.43 30.56
C LEU A 4 -18.61 5.18 29.46
N TYR A 5 -17.28 5.21 29.54
CA TYR A 5 -16.44 5.54 28.39
C TYR A 5 -16.41 4.31 27.49
N VAL A 6 -16.99 4.39 26.29
CA VAL A 6 -17.12 3.25 25.39
C VAL A 6 -15.78 3.02 24.70
N THR A 7 -15.24 1.81 24.79
CA THR A 7 -13.97 1.41 24.16
C THR A 7 -14.16 0.44 22.99
N ASN A 8 -15.24 -0.35 22.98
CA ASN A 8 -15.54 -1.32 21.92
C ASN A 8 -17.06 -1.52 21.83
N VAL A 9 -17.61 -1.63 20.61
CA VAL A 9 -19.04 -1.89 20.39
C VAL A 9 -19.25 -3.16 19.58
N THR A 10 -20.16 -4.01 20.05
CA THR A 10 -20.43 -5.31 19.42
C THR A 10 -21.93 -5.50 19.19
N ALA A 11 -22.29 -6.30 18.19
CA ALA A 11 -23.67 -6.76 18.00
C ALA A 11 -23.74 -8.30 18.10
N ALA A 12 -24.86 -8.79 18.64
CA ALA A 12 -25.14 -10.21 18.79
C ALA A 12 -26.66 -10.49 18.80
N TRP A 13 -27.04 -11.68 18.36
CA TRP A 13 -28.40 -12.20 18.49
C TRP A 13 -28.68 -12.60 19.95
N ASN A 14 -29.81 -12.15 20.50
CA ASN A 14 -30.20 -12.49 21.88
C ASN A 14 -31.35 -13.50 21.88
N GLU A 15 -31.02 -14.78 22.11
CA GLU A 15 -31.97 -15.89 22.11
C GLU A 15 -33.12 -15.76 23.13
N LYS A 16 -32.94 -15.00 24.21
CA LYS A 16 -34.01 -14.80 25.21
C LYS A 16 -35.04 -13.77 24.76
N ARG A 17 -34.60 -12.78 23.99
CA ARG A 17 -35.40 -11.66 23.51
C ARG A 17 -35.90 -11.88 22.08
N ASN A 18 -35.25 -12.77 21.32
CA ASN A 18 -35.51 -13.05 19.90
C ASN A 18 -35.37 -11.76 19.04
N GLU A 19 -34.35 -10.97 19.35
CA GLU A 19 -33.99 -9.72 18.69
C GLU A 19 -32.46 -9.60 18.58
N GLN A 20 -31.98 -8.70 17.73
CA GLN A 20 -30.59 -8.30 17.72
C GLN A 20 -30.33 -7.27 18.83
N THR A 21 -29.22 -7.44 19.55
CA THR A 21 -28.80 -6.55 20.65
C THR A 21 -27.41 -6.01 20.39
N ILE A 22 -27.16 -4.80 20.88
CA ILE A 22 -25.86 -4.12 20.82
C ILE A 22 -25.27 -4.10 22.22
N ARG A 23 -23.98 -4.39 22.37
CA ARG A 23 -23.29 -4.32 23.66
C ARG A 23 -22.17 -3.30 23.58
N LEU A 24 -22.25 -2.31 24.47
CA LEU A 24 -21.24 -1.28 24.68
C LEU A 24 -20.29 -1.80 25.76
N HIS A 25 -19.01 -1.99 25.42
CA HIS A 25 -17.95 -2.37 26.36
C HIS A 25 -17.12 -1.14 26.69
N GLY A 26 -16.70 -0.98 27.94
CA GLY A 26 -16.01 0.24 28.33
C GLY A 26 -15.54 0.32 29.77
N ARG A 27 -15.27 1.56 30.20
CA ARG A 27 -14.73 1.89 31.53
C ARG A 27 -15.62 2.86 32.29
N ALA A 28 -15.84 2.57 33.57
CA ALA A 28 -16.39 3.52 34.53
C ALA A 28 -15.30 4.53 34.99
N ALA A 29 -15.72 5.56 35.74
CA ALA A 29 -14.82 6.62 36.22
C ALA A 29 -13.73 6.13 37.19
N ASP A 30 -13.91 4.98 37.84
CA ASP A 30 -12.90 4.31 38.68
C ASP A 30 -11.95 3.39 37.88
N ARG A 31 -12.08 3.38 36.54
CA ARG A 31 -11.37 2.50 35.59
C ARG A 31 -11.78 1.02 35.67
N GLY A 32 -12.83 0.68 36.40
CA GLY A 32 -13.48 -0.63 36.34
C GLY A 32 -14.01 -0.91 34.93
N TYR A 33 -13.89 -2.17 34.48
CA TYR A 33 -14.52 -2.62 33.24
C TYR A 33 -16.02 -2.85 33.49
N GLU A 34 -16.85 -2.29 32.61
CA GLU A 34 -18.29 -2.51 32.61
C GLU A 34 -18.80 -2.71 31.16
N SER A 35 -20.00 -3.27 31.03
CA SER A 35 -20.68 -3.42 29.75
C SER A 35 -22.18 -3.17 29.89
N ILE A 36 -22.77 -2.48 28.91
CA ILE A 36 -24.22 -2.22 28.84
C ILE A 36 -24.79 -2.96 27.61
N GLU A 37 -25.85 -3.74 27.81
CA GLU A 37 -26.61 -4.38 26.73
C GLU A 37 -27.82 -3.50 26.34
N ILE A 38 -27.85 -3.11 25.09
CA ILE A 38 -28.88 -2.28 24.45
C ILE A 38 -29.81 -3.17 23.63
N PHE A 39 -31.11 -2.98 23.79
CA PHE A 39 -32.16 -3.70 23.06
C PHE A 39 -33.20 -2.75 22.43
N GLY A 40 -34.05 -3.27 21.54
CA GLY A 40 -35.09 -2.52 20.84
C GLY A 40 -34.63 -1.70 19.64
N PHE A 41 -33.36 -1.77 19.25
CA PHE A 41 -32.84 -1.09 18.05
C PHE A 41 -32.83 -2.05 16.85
N SER A 42 -33.91 -2.03 16.07
CA SER A 42 -34.07 -2.88 14.89
C SER A 42 -33.06 -2.53 13.79
N PRO A 43 -32.39 -3.52 13.18
CA PRO A 43 -31.76 -3.36 11.87
C PRO A 43 -32.79 -2.88 10.84
N HIS A 44 -32.40 -1.91 10.01
CA HIS A 44 -33.33 -1.27 9.07
C HIS A 44 -32.58 -0.64 7.89
N PHE A 45 -33.32 -0.29 6.86
CA PHE A 45 -32.90 0.47 5.68
C PHE A 45 -34.08 1.30 5.15
N TYR A 46 -33.90 2.04 4.06
CA TYR A 46 -34.94 2.88 3.46
C TYR A 46 -35.16 2.54 1.97
N ALA A 47 -36.37 2.79 1.48
CA ALA A 47 -36.72 2.62 0.07
C ALA A 47 -37.79 3.65 -0.36
N PRO A 48 -37.96 3.92 -1.67
CA PRO A 48 -38.93 4.90 -2.15
C PRO A 48 -40.37 4.57 -1.72
N THR A 49 -41.11 5.57 -1.22
CA THR A 49 -42.50 5.39 -0.74
C THR A 49 -43.41 4.72 -1.78
N HIS A 50 -43.27 5.10 -3.06
CA HIS A 50 -44.06 4.53 -4.15
C HIS A 50 -43.78 3.03 -4.41
N GLU A 51 -42.61 2.52 -4.02
CA GLU A 51 -42.27 1.09 -4.10
C GLU A 51 -42.80 0.30 -2.90
N ILE A 52 -42.76 0.90 -1.70
CA ILE A 52 -43.38 0.35 -0.49
C ILE A 52 -44.90 0.16 -0.74
N GLU A 53 -45.58 1.17 -1.29
CA GLU A 53 -47.00 1.08 -1.69
C GLU A 53 -47.26 -0.04 -2.72
N LYS A 54 -46.38 -0.18 -3.73
CA LYS A 54 -46.43 -1.17 -4.83
C LYS A 54 -46.27 -2.61 -4.33
N LEU A 55 -45.33 -2.86 -3.41
CA LEU A 55 -45.16 -4.17 -2.78
C LEU A 55 -46.30 -4.49 -1.80
N GLY A 56 -46.71 -3.48 -1.03
CA GLY A 56 -47.82 -3.51 -0.09
C GLY A 56 -47.84 -4.80 0.74
N ARG A 57 -48.92 -5.58 0.61
CA ARG A 57 -49.12 -6.82 1.38
C ARG A 57 -47.95 -7.82 1.28
N THR A 58 -47.20 -7.83 0.19
CA THR A 58 -46.03 -8.72 0.03
C THR A 58 -44.95 -8.39 1.06
N LEU A 59 -44.64 -7.10 1.23
CA LEU A 59 -43.69 -6.60 2.22
C LEU A 59 -44.23 -6.79 3.65
N PHE A 60 -45.46 -6.34 3.93
CA PHE A 60 -46.10 -6.46 5.26
C PHE A 60 -46.35 -7.90 5.74
N THR A 61 -46.14 -8.91 4.89
CA THR A 61 -46.23 -10.34 5.28
C THR A 61 -44.94 -11.12 5.03
N HIS A 62 -43.84 -10.42 4.71
CA HIS A 62 -42.51 -11.03 4.66
C HIS A 62 -42.10 -11.53 6.05
N GLN A 63 -41.45 -12.69 6.13
CA GLN A 63 -41.19 -13.32 7.43
C GLN A 63 -40.15 -12.57 8.25
N GLU A 64 -39.20 -11.89 7.58
CA GLU A 64 -38.10 -11.19 8.24
C GLU A 64 -38.34 -9.68 8.42
N VAL A 65 -39.45 -9.12 7.92
CA VAL A 65 -39.83 -7.72 8.17
C VAL A 65 -40.51 -7.59 9.52
N THR A 66 -40.05 -6.64 10.35
CA THR A 66 -40.60 -6.37 11.70
C THR A 66 -41.39 -5.08 11.78
N GLY A 67 -41.08 -4.10 10.92
CA GLY A 67 -41.71 -2.79 10.90
C GLY A 67 -41.58 -2.12 9.52
N VAL A 68 -42.53 -1.26 9.17
CA VAL A 68 -42.51 -0.45 7.96
C VAL A 68 -43.12 0.91 8.28
N GLU A 69 -42.39 1.98 8.04
CA GLU A 69 -42.88 3.36 8.01
C GLU A 69 -42.98 3.79 6.55
N GLU A 70 -44.18 4.03 6.04
CA GLU A 70 -44.42 4.16 4.59
C GLU A 70 -43.82 5.44 3.96
N SER A 71 -43.71 6.53 4.74
CA SER A 71 -43.04 7.77 4.34
C SER A 71 -42.58 8.60 5.54
N GLY A 72 -41.80 9.66 5.28
CA GLY A 72 -41.35 10.62 6.30
C GLY A 72 -39.88 11.00 6.21
N TYR A 73 -39.13 10.40 5.29
CA TYR A 73 -37.69 10.58 5.11
C TYR A 73 -37.38 11.11 3.70
N GLU A 74 -36.28 11.84 3.54
CA GLU A 74 -35.86 12.43 2.26
C GLU A 74 -34.45 11.94 1.89
N SER A 75 -34.22 11.54 0.64
CA SER A 75 -32.88 11.20 0.15
C SER A 75 -32.02 12.45 -0.05
N LEU A 76 -30.70 12.30 -0.13
CA LEU A 76 -29.80 13.38 -0.56
C LEU A 76 -30.19 14.03 -1.91
N PHE A 77 -30.87 13.28 -2.79
CA PHE A 77 -31.31 13.75 -4.11
C PHE A 77 -32.76 14.29 -4.12
N GLY A 78 -33.48 14.25 -3.00
CA GLY A 78 -34.84 14.77 -2.84
C GLY A 78 -35.97 13.73 -3.05
N ASP A 79 -35.66 12.44 -2.97
CA ASP A 79 -36.67 11.37 -3.09
C ASP A 79 -37.44 11.18 -1.79
N GLU A 80 -38.75 10.94 -1.86
CA GLU A 80 -39.58 10.61 -0.68
C GLU A 80 -39.44 9.11 -0.33
N LEU A 81 -38.92 8.85 0.87
CA LEU A 81 -38.57 7.52 1.35
C LEU A 81 -39.38 7.10 2.58
N GLY A 82 -39.56 5.78 2.72
CA GLY A 82 -40.01 5.11 3.94
C GLY A 82 -38.93 4.20 4.53
N ARG A 83 -39.07 3.82 5.80
CA ARG A 83 -38.14 2.98 6.59
C ARG A 83 -38.66 1.55 6.67
N ILE A 84 -37.80 0.57 6.47
CA ILE A 84 -38.10 -0.87 6.59
C ILE A 84 -37.22 -1.46 7.69
N GLU A 85 -37.83 -1.94 8.76
CA GLU A 85 -37.16 -2.70 9.82
C GLU A 85 -37.20 -4.20 9.52
N VAL A 86 -36.09 -4.88 9.81
CA VAL A 86 -35.93 -6.32 9.66
C VAL A 86 -35.47 -6.98 10.97
N ARG A 87 -35.75 -8.28 11.10
CA ARG A 87 -35.49 -9.07 12.31
C ARG A 87 -34.00 -9.14 12.67
N ASN A 88 -33.15 -9.34 11.68
CA ASN A 88 -31.70 -9.48 11.84
C ASN A 88 -30.99 -8.68 10.75
N HIS A 89 -29.82 -8.14 11.07
CA HIS A 89 -28.97 -7.42 10.12
C HIS A 89 -28.60 -8.28 8.89
N TRP A 90 -28.50 -9.60 9.05
CA TRP A 90 -28.28 -10.52 7.93
C TRP A 90 -29.46 -10.60 6.94
N ASP A 91 -30.66 -10.20 7.36
CA ASP A 91 -31.89 -10.25 6.54
C ASP A 91 -32.07 -8.99 5.68
N VAL A 92 -31.32 -7.91 5.95
CA VAL A 92 -31.40 -6.62 5.23
C VAL A 92 -31.30 -6.85 3.72
N ASN A 93 -30.29 -7.61 3.28
CA ASN A 93 -30.06 -7.90 1.86
C ASN A 93 -31.18 -8.73 1.21
N GLU A 94 -31.82 -9.63 1.96
CA GLU A 94 -32.96 -10.42 1.44
C GLU A 94 -34.16 -9.51 1.20
N VAL A 95 -34.50 -8.65 2.16
CA VAL A 95 -35.66 -7.75 2.07
C VAL A 95 -35.40 -6.59 1.10
N ALA A 96 -34.20 -6.04 1.05
CA ALA A 96 -33.78 -5.02 0.09
C ALA A 96 -33.94 -5.49 -1.36
N SER A 97 -33.72 -6.78 -1.64
CA SER A 97 -33.88 -7.36 -2.98
C SER A 97 -35.32 -7.35 -3.54
N LEU A 98 -36.30 -6.89 -2.77
CA LEU A 98 -37.69 -6.69 -3.20
C LEU A 98 -37.92 -5.33 -3.90
N PHE A 99 -36.98 -4.40 -3.78
CA PHE A 99 -37.08 -3.02 -4.29
C PHE A 99 -36.21 -2.80 -5.53
N ASP A 100 -36.60 -1.86 -6.39
CA ASP A 100 -35.77 -1.45 -7.53
C ASP A 100 -34.68 -0.44 -7.07
N GLU A 101 -34.95 0.38 -6.04
CA GLU A 101 -33.97 1.28 -5.38
C GLU A 101 -34.02 1.19 -3.83
N THR A 102 -32.84 1.29 -3.18
CA THR A 102 -32.68 1.26 -1.71
C THR A 102 -31.62 2.25 -1.21
N PHE A 103 -31.66 2.53 0.09
CA PHE A 103 -30.84 3.54 0.77
C PHE A 103 -30.46 3.07 2.19
N GLN A 104 -29.20 3.24 2.57
CA GLN A 104 -28.59 2.77 3.82
C GLN A 104 -28.78 1.27 4.13
N THR A 105 -28.68 0.41 3.10
CA THR A 105 -28.58 -1.05 3.29
C THR A 105 -27.16 -1.51 3.68
N ASP A 106 -26.16 -0.67 3.40
CA ASP A 106 -24.74 -0.97 3.50
C ASP A 106 -24.03 -0.75 4.87
N PRO A 107 -24.52 0.05 5.85
CA PRO A 107 -23.78 0.28 7.08
C PRO A 107 -23.98 -0.88 8.07
N TYR A 108 -22.91 -1.27 8.78
CA TYR A 108 -23.04 -2.18 9.92
C TYR A 108 -23.97 -1.57 10.98
N LEU A 109 -24.82 -2.40 11.59
CA LEU A 109 -25.76 -1.98 12.64
C LEU A 109 -25.09 -1.16 13.77
N THR A 110 -23.85 -1.49 14.14
CA THR A 110 -23.07 -0.76 15.14
C THR A 110 -22.68 0.65 14.71
N ASN A 111 -22.50 0.88 13.40
CA ASN A 111 -22.20 2.19 12.83
C ASN A 111 -23.49 3.01 12.68
N THR A 112 -24.58 2.39 12.21
CA THR A 112 -25.92 3.00 12.20
C THR A 112 -26.31 3.51 13.59
N ALA A 113 -26.12 2.66 14.62
CA ALA A 113 -26.32 3.05 16.02
C ALA A 113 -25.41 4.21 16.47
N ARG A 114 -24.13 4.23 16.07
CA ARG A 114 -23.21 5.34 16.41
C ARG A 114 -23.63 6.67 15.82
N VAL A 115 -24.19 6.64 14.60
CA VAL A 115 -24.73 7.83 13.92
C VAL A 115 -26.02 8.28 14.60
N GLU A 116 -27.04 7.42 14.68
CA GLU A 116 -28.37 7.75 15.23
C GLU A 116 -28.32 8.16 16.71
N TRP A 117 -27.45 7.54 17.53
CA TRP A 117 -27.34 7.84 18.97
C TRP A 117 -26.35 8.99 19.28
N GLY A 118 -25.69 9.56 18.25
CA GLY A 118 -24.66 10.58 18.44
C GLY A 118 -23.49 10.10 19.31
N LEU A 119 -23.12 8.82 19.21
CA LEU A 119 -22.09 8.22 20.05
C LEU A 119 -20.69 8.51 19.51
N PHE A 120 -19.91 9.29 20.27
CA PHE A 120 -18.49 9.57 20.02
C PHE A 120 -17.57 8.92 21.06
N THR A 121 -17.68 9.31 22.33
CA THR A 121 -16.79 8.86 23.41
C THR A 121 -17.49 8.03 24.49
N GLY A 122 -18.55 8.55 25.13
CA GLY A 122 -19.21 7.88 26.26
C GLY A 122 -20.73 7.89 26.23
N VAL A 123 -21.32 7.17 27.19
CA VAL A 123 -22.77 7.09 27.42
C VAL A 123 -23.13 7.15 28.90
N GLU A 124 -24.35 7.61 29.19
CA GLU A 124 -25.05 7.40 30.45
C GLU A 124 -26.32 6.56 30.24
N ALA A 125 -26.59 5.62 31.16
CA ALA A 125 -27.75 4.73 31.11
C ALA A 125 -28.38 4.50 32.50
N PRO A 126 -29.70 4.32 32.62
CA PRO A 126 -30.34 3.98 33.89
C PRO A 126 -29.84 2.65 34.48
N ALA A 127 -29.58 1.63 33.66
CA ALA A 127 -29.19 0.27 34.04
C ALA A 127 -28.23 -0.40 33.02
N TYR A 128 -27.72 -1.60 33.33
CA TYR A 128 -26.84 -2.39 32.47
C TYR A 128 -27.56 -3.20 31.36
N GLU A 129 -28.87 -3.37 31.46
CA GLU A 129 -29.74 -3.79 30.35
C GLU A 129 -30.75 -2.66 30.14
N VAL A 130 -30.82 -2.08 28.94
CA VAL A 130 -31.59 -0.86 28.71
C VAL A 130 -32.13 -0.78 27.27
N HIS A 131 -33.28 -0.15 27.08
CA HIS A 131 -33.81 0.13 25.75
C HIS A 131 -33.03 1.30 25.12
N TYR A 132 -32.74 1.26 23.81
CA TYR A 132 -31.89 2.27 23.17
C TYR A 132 -32.38 3.72 23.39
N SER A 133 -33.68 3.94 23.51
CA SER A 133 -34.29 5.25 23.77
C SER A 133 -34.07 5.82 25.18
N GLU A 134 -33.45 5.07 26.10
CA GLU A 134 -33.08 5.51 27.45
C GLU A 134 -31.54 5.69 27.59
N LEU A 135 -30.81 5.63 26.48
CA LEU A 135 -29.37 5.87 26.39
C LEU A 135 -29.11 7.35 26.09
N GLU A 136 -28.25 7.99 26.87
CA GLU A 136 -27.80 9.37 26.61
C GLU A 136 -26.32 9.35 26.22
N SER A 137 -25.96 9.91 25.06
CA SER A 137 -24.55 10.11 24.68
C SER A 137 -23.94 11.28 25.47
N VAL A 138 -22.70 11.11 25.90
CA VAL A 138 -21.98 12.13 26.69
C VAL A 138 -20.53 12.20 26.25
N ASP A 139 -19.94 13.40 26.33
CA ASP A 139 -18.48 13.51 26.28
C ASP A 139 -17.90 13.01 27.61
N PHE A 140 -17.26 11.84 27.57
CA PHE A 140 -16.64 11.21 28.72
C PHE A 140 -15.57 10.22 28.29
N THR A 141 -14.32 10.53 28.67
CA THR A 141 -13.15 9.69 28.39
C THR A 141 -12.42 9.35 29.69
N VAL A 142 -11.77 8.19 29.71
CA VAL A 142 -10.74 7.80 30.70
C VAL A 142 -9.61 7.08 29.97
N PRO A 143 -8.38 7.03 30.51
CA PRO A 143 -7.29 6.28 29.88
C PRO A 143 -7.67 4.82 29.65
N THR A 144 -7.45 4.29 28.45
CA THR A 144 -7.68 2.87 28.14
C THR A 144 -6.63 1.98 28.81
N ARG A 145 -7.04 0.79 29.25
CA ARG A 145 -6.09 -0.26 29.67
C ARG A 145 -5.50 -0.92 28.42
N VAL A 146 -4.20 -0.81 28.25
CA VAL A 146 -3.46 -1.38 27.12
C VAL A 146 -2.63 -2.55 27.63
N MET A 147 -2.71 -3.69 26.93
CA MET A 147 -1.84 -4.84 27.14
C MET A 147 -0.89 -4.95 25.95
N THR A 148 0.42 -4.76 26.19
CA THR A 148 1.45 -4.93 25.16
C THR A 148 2.15 -6.27 25.39
N PHE A 149 2.19 -7.18 24.41
CA PHE A 149 2.84 -8.47 24.58
C PHE A 149 3.57 -8.99 23.32
N ASP A 150 4.44 -9.98 23.54
CA ASP A 150 5.32 -10.60 22.55
C ASP A 150 5.57 -12.08 22.94
N ILE A 151 5.66 -12.99 21.95
CA ILE A 151 5.84 -14.43 22.19
C ILE A 151 7.12 -15.00 21.59
N GLU A 152 7.72 -15.97 22.29
CA GLU A 152 8.86 -16.75 21.78
C GLU A 152 8.45 -18.19 21.46
N THR A 153 9.04 -18.76 20.41
CA THR A 153 8.64 -20.07 19.87
C THR A 153 9.83 -20.99 19.56
N ASP A 154 9.58 -22.30 19.51
CA ASP A 154 10.57 -23.35 19.17
C ASP A 154 11.02 -23.23 17.70
N ASP A 155 12.05 -22.41 17.45
CA ASP A 155 12.57 -22.07 16.13
C ASP A 155 13.54 -23.14 15.56
N ARG A 156 14.44 -23.70 16.36
CA ARG A 156 15.52 -24.61 15.90
C ARG A 156 16.32 -24.04 14.72
N GLY A 157 16.45 -22.71 14.65
CA GLY A 157 17.04 -21.98 13.51
C GLY A 157 16.12 -21.74 12.30
N GLU A 158 14.82 -22.03 12.39
CA GLU A 158 13.81 -21.80 11.34
C GLU A 158 12.52 -21.18 11.90
N PHE A 159 11.94 -20.20 11.20
CA PHE A 159 10.67 -19.58 11.60
C PHE A 159 9.48 -20.58 11.49
N PRO A 160 8.59 -20.67 12.50
CA PRO A 160 7.54 -21.69 12.55
C PRO A 160 6.33 -21.43 11.62
N GLU A 161 5.63 -22.48 11.17
CA GLU A 161 4.27 -22.34 10.60
C GLU A 161 3.25 -22.03 11.72
N LEU A 162 2.13 -21.37 11.38
CA LEU A 162 1.15 -20.83 12.35
C LEU A 162 0.64 -21.88 13.35
N GLY A 163 0.98 -21.71 14.64
CA GLY A 163 0.60 -22.63 15.73
C GLY A 163 1.26 -24.02 15.70
N GLU A 164 2.18 -24.28 14.77
CA GLU A 164 2.82 -25.58 14.55
C GLU A 164 3.67 -26.00 15.77
N ARG A 165 4.48 -25.06 16.26
CA ARG A 165 5.54 -25.32 17.25
C ARG A 165 5.23 -24.69 18.59
N ALA A 166 5.93 -25.13 19.63
CA ALA A 166 5.66 -24.72 21.00
C ALA A 166 5.96 -23.23 21.21
N ILE A 167 5.07 -22.53 21.91
CA ILE A 167 5.36 -21.24 22.55
C ILE A 167 6.17 -21.56 23.80
N LEU A 168 7.37 -20.98 23.89
CA LEU A 168 8.37 -21.23 24.93
C LEU A 168 8.28 -20.20 26.05
N SER A 169 8.04 -18.94 25.70
CA SER A 169 7.67 -17.88 26.62
C SER A 169 6.66 -16.89 26.03
N ILE A 170 5.99 -16.17 26.91
CA ILE A 170 5.17 -14.98 26.62
C ILE A 170 5.58 -13.93 27.63
N VAL A 171 5.87 -12.70 27.19
CA VAL A 171 6.01 -11.55 28.10
C VAL A 171 4.94 -10.52 27.76
N ALA A 172 4.31 -9.96 28.78
CA ALA A 172 3.25 -8.97 28.63
C ALA A 172 3.36 -7.84 29.67
N HIS A 173 3.13 -6.61 29.23
CA HIS A 173 3.04 -5.39 30.03
C HIS A 173 1.59 -4.91 30.12
N ASP A 174 1.20 -4.38 31.28
CA ASP A 174 -0.11 -3.77 31.53
C ASP A 174 0.01 -2.27 31.86
N SER A 175 -0.62 -1.41 31.05
CA SER A 175 -0.51 0.05 31.22
C SER A 175 -1.14 0.62 32.49
N TYR A 176 -1.95 -0.16 33.22
CA TYR A 176 -2.57 0.28 34.48
C TYR A 176 -1.72 0.00 35.72
N THR A 177 -1.03 -1.14 35.79
CA THR A 177 -0.10 -1.45 36.90
C THR A 177 1.33 -1.01 36.59
N ASP A 178 1.66 -0.83 35.31
CA ASP A 178 3.01 -0.66 34.76
C ASP A 178 3.93 -1.88 35.02
N GLU A 179 3.35 -3.04 35.32
CA GLU A 179 4.08 -4.29 35.58
C GLU A 179 4.29 -5.10 34.29
N THR A 180 5.49 -5.68 34.14
CA THR A 180 5.84 -6.62 33.06
C THR A 180 5.89 -8.05 33.59
N ILE A 181 5.04 -8.94 33.08
CA ILE A 181 4.89 -10.32 33.57
C ILE A 181 5.34 -11.31 32.49
N ALA A 182 6.21 -12.26 32.87
CA ALA A 182 6.64 -13.36 32.00
C ALA A 182 5.91 -14.66 32.33
N PHE A 183 5.64 -15.45 31.30
CA PHE A 183 5.09 -16.81 31.35
C PHE A 183 6.06 -17.73 30.60
N VAL A 184 6.43 -18.89 31.17
CA VAL A 184 7.46 -19.77 30.58
C VAL A 184 7.18 -21.26 30.76
N ASP A 185 7.43 -22.05 29.72
CA ASP A 185 7.45 -23.51 29.80
C ASP A 185 8.84 -24.01 30.24
N LEU A 186 8.92 -24.68 31.39
CA LEU A 186 10.16 -25.28 31.87
C LEU A 186 10.38 -26.73 31.40
N ALA A 187 9.43 -27.35 30.68
CA ALA A 187 9.45 -28.78 30.31
C ALA A 187 9.75 -29.72 31.49
N GLY A 188 9.32 -29.33 32.69
CA GLY A 188 9.54 -30.06 33.94
C GLY A 188 10.90 -29.86 34.62
N ARG A 189 11.77 -28.95 34.13
CA ARG A 189 13.02 -28.56 34.81
C ARG A 189 12.77 -27.92 36.18
N PRO A 190 13.66 -28.13 37.18
CA PRO A 190 13.62 -27.40 38.44
C PRO A 190 13.77 -25.88 38.23
N VAL A 191 13.06 -25.10 39.06
CA VAL A 191 13.08 -23.63 38.98
C VAL A 191 14.46 -23.09 39.33
N GLU A 192 15.14 -23.74 40.27
CA GLU A 192 16.48 -23.40 40.74
C GLU A 192 17.57 -23.70 39.69
N GLU A 193 17.28 -24.57 38.71
CA GLU A 193 18.17 -24.85 37.57
C GLU A 193 17.91 -23.88 36.41
N ALA A 194 16.65 -23.55 36.13
CA ALA A 194 16.29 -22.57 35.08
C ALA A 194 16.60 -21.12 35.47
N PHE A 195 16.53 -20.79 36.76
CA PHE A 195 16.70 -19.43 37.29
C PHE A 195 17.66 -19.42 38.50
N PRO A 196 18.95 -19.77 38.30
CA PRO A 196 19.92 -19.90 39.40
C PRO A 196 20.21 -18.57 40.13
N ASN A 197 19.95 -17.44 39.48
CA ASN A 197 20.12 -16.09 40.03
C ASN A 197 18.83 -15.48 40.60
N GLY A 198 17.70 -16.21 40.57
CA GLY A 198 16.38 -15.69 40.92
C GLY A 198 15.62 -15.09 39.74
N LYS A 199 14.76 -14.11 39.98
CA LYS A 199 13.93 -13.49 38.94
C LYS A 199 14.83 -12.78 37.89
N PRO A 200 14.63 -13.03 36.57
CA PRO A 200 15.31 -12.30 35.50
C PRO A 200 15.11 -10.78 35.59
N GLU A 201 16.04 -10.03 35.00
CA GLU A 201 15.94 -8.58 34.85
C GLU A 201 14.88 -8.19 33.81
N GLY A 202 14.28 -7.00 33.95
CA GLY A 202 13.27 -6.48 33.00
C GLY A 202 11.85 -7.00 33.18
N VAL A 203 11.59 -7.89 34.14
CA VAL A 203 10.25 -8.41 34.46
C VAL A 203 9.95 -8.24 35.95
N ASP A 204 8.68 -8.01 36.30
CA ASP A 204 8.19 -7.84 37.68
C ASP A 204 7.87 -9.18 38.35
N ALA A 205 7.32 -10.12 37.59
CA ALA A 205 7.10 -11.51 38.00
C ALA A 205 7.35 -12.51 36.85
N VAL A 206 7.65 -13.76 37.23
CA VAL A 206 7.72 -14.90 36.30
C VAL A 206 6.77 -16.00 36.77
N HIS A 207 5.90 -16.43 35.86
CA HIS A 207 5.08 -17.61 35.99
C HIS A 207 5.68 -18.76 35.18
N TYR A 208 6.18 -19.78 35.87
CA TYR A 208 6.69 -21.00 35.27
C TYR A 208 5.67 -22.14 35.36
N ASP A 209 5.54 -22.90 34.28
CA ASP A 209 4.73 -24.12 34.23
C ASP A 209 5.53 -25.33 33.74
N ARG A 210 4.96 -26.52 33.90
CA ARG A 210 5.63 -27.80 33.57
C ARG A 210 5.52 -28.19 32.10
N ASP A 211 4.61 -27.52 31.39
CA ASP A 211 4.30 -27.71 29.98
C ASP A 211 3.57 -26.47 29.44
N GLU A 212 3.77 -26.21 28.16
CA GLU A 212 3.11 -25.18 27.36
C GLU A 212 1.58 -25.09 27.60
N LYS A 213 0.86 -26.22 27.62
CA LYS A 213 -0.61 -26.21 27.78
C LYS A 213 -1.02 -25.53 29.10
N ARG A 214 -0.28 -25.75 30.19
CA ARG A 214 -0.51 -25.05 31.47
C ARG A 214 -0.15 -23.57 31.41
N MET A 215 0.97 -23.22 30.75
CA MET A 215 1.37 -21.83 30.54
C MET A 215 0.29 -21.04 29.81
N LEU A 216 -0.25 -21.57 28.70
CA LEU A 216 -1.31 -20.93 27.91
C LEU A 216 -2.62 -20.77 28.68
N ILE A 217 -3.01 -21.78 29.48
CA ILE A 217 -4.17 -21.69 30.37
C ILE A 217 -3.98 -20.56 31.40
N ARG A 218 -2.77 -20.42 31.95
CA ARG A 218 -2.44 -19.36 32.92
C ARG A 218 -2.47 -17.98 32.27
N PHE A 219 -1.87 -17.82 31.09
CA PHE A 219 -1.89 -16.56 30.33
C PHE A 219 -3.33 -16.12 30.06
N ALA A 220 -4.18 -17.02 29.54
CA ALA A 220 -5.59 -16.71 29.29
C ALA A 220 -6.39 -16.38 30.58
N CYS A 221 -6.00 -16.94 31.73
CA CYS A 221 -6.56 -16.53 33.03
C CYS A 221 -6.11 -15.10 33.44
N TRP A 222 -4.87 -14.72 33.18
CA TRP A 222 -4.34 -13.38 33.47
C TRP A 222 -4.94 -12.31 32.55
N VAL A 223 -5.05 -12.58 31.23
CA VAL A 223 -5.75 -11.68 30.28
C VAL A 223 -7.19 -11.42 30.72
N LYS A 224 -7.88 -12.44 31.24
CA LYS A 224 -9.24 -12.31 31.79
C LYS A 224 -9.29 -11.52 33.11
N GLU A 225 -8.24 -11.57 33.92
CA GLU A 225 -8.13 -10.84 35.18
C GLU A 225 -7.86 -9.34 34.96
N ILE A 226 -6.91 -9.00 34.08
CA ILE A 226 -6.64 -7.59 33.75
C ILE A 226 -7.72 -7.00 32.83
N CYS A 227 -8.34 -7.83 31.98
CA CYS A 227 -9.44 -7.49 31.08
C CYS A 227 -9.15 -6.22 30.27
N PRO A 228 -8.13 -6.23 29.38
CA PRO A 228 -7.61 -5.01 28.72
C PRO A 228 -8.64 -4.44 27.73
N ASP A 229 -8.55 -3.15 27.42
CA ASP A 229 -9.39 -2.51 26.41
C ASP A 229 -8.76 -2.62 25.02
N VAL A 230 -7.45 -2.38 24.96
CA VAL A 230 -6.61 -2.50 23.77
C VAL A 230 -5.57 -3.59 24.00
N ILE A 231 -5.36 -4.45 23.00
CA ILE A 231 -4.29 -5.45 22.96
C ILE A 231 -3.36 -5.10 21.80
N THR A 232 -2.06 -4.97 22.09
CA THR A 232 -1.07 -4.46 21.14
C THR A 232 0.30 -5.13 21.31
N GLY A 233 1.21 -4.83 20.38
CA GLY A 233 2.50 -5.46 20.19
C GLY A 233 3.07 -5.09 18.82
N TRP A 234 4.29 -5.51 18.50
CA TRP A 234 4.93 -5.22 17.22
C TRP A 234 4.67 -6.36 16.23
N ASN A 235 3.87 -6.14 15.17
CA ASN A 235 3.45 -7.20 14.24
C ASN A 235 2.45 -8.23 14.85
N ILE A 236 1.81 -7.87 15.97
CA ILE A 236 0.86 -8.68 16.74
C ILE A 236 -0.34 -9.21 15.93
N GLU A 237 -0.86 -8.45 14.97
CA GLU A 237 -2.01 -8.88 14.15
C GLU A 237 -1.61 -9.87 13.06
N SER A 238 -0.32 -9.90 12.72
CA SER A 238 0.26 -10.74 11.68
C SER A 238 1.04 -11.94 12.24
N PHE A 239 1.34 -11.97 13.54
CA PHE A 239 2.03 -13.09 14.19
C PHE A 239 1.41 -13.46 15.55
N ASP A 240 1.67 -12.70 16.61
CA ASP A 240 1.51 -13.16 18.00
C ASP A 240 0.09 -13.57 18.37
N MET A 241 -0.91 -12.71 18.11
CA MET A 241 -2.31 -13.02 18.43
C MET A 241 -2.88 -14.17 17.59
N PRO A 242 -2.69 -14.21 16.24
CA PRO A 242 -2.99 -15.39 15.44
C PRO A 242 -2.32 -16.67 15.94
N TYR A 243 -1.01 -16.62 16.21
CA TYR A 243 -0.21 -17.79 16.59
C TYR A 243 -0.63 -18.33 17.95
N LEU A 244 -0.84 -17.44 18.93
CA LEU A 244 -1.37 -17.77 20.25
C LEU A 244 -2.73 -18.48 20.15
N LEU A 245 -3.71 -17.90 19.43
CA LEU A 245 -5.04 -18.49 19.32
C LEU A 245 -5.02 -19.83 18.54
N ALA A 246 -4.23 -19.93 17.47
CA ALA A 246 -4.05 -21.18 16.73
C ALA A 246 -3.39 -22.26 17.60
N ARG A 247 -2.37 -21.89 18.39
CA ARG A 247 -1.66 -22.82 19.27
C ARG A 247 -2.53 -23.31 20.43
N MET A 248 -3.32 -22.41 21.01
CA MET A 248 -4.32 -22.75 22.02
C MET A 248 -5.31 -23.78 21.47
N ASP A 249 -5.89 -23.55 20.29
CA ASP A 249 -6.82 -24.49 19.64
C ASP A 249 -6.17 -25.85 19.35
N ALA A 250 -4.96 -25.85 18.78
CA ALA A 250 -4.18 -27.07 18.48
C ALA A 250 -3.85 -27.90 19.73
N LEU A 251 -3.75 -27.26 20.91
CA LEU A 251 -3.51 -27.91 22.19
C LEU A 251 -4.79 -28.18 23.00
N ASP A 252 -5.99 -27.94 22.45
CA ASP A 252 -7.27 -28.06 23.19
C ASP A 252 -7.28 -27.17 24.45
N VAL A 253 -6.84 -25.92 24.28
CA VAL A 253 -6.96 -24.83 25.25
C VAL A 253 -8.09 -23.91 24.80
N ASP A 254 -9.03 -23.70 25.71
CA ASP A 254 -10.21 -22.86 25.55
C ASP A 254 -9.84 -21.38 25.25
N THR A 255 -9.88 -21.02 23.96
CA THR A 255 -9.57 -19.68 23.45
C THR A 255 -10.60 -18.63 23.87
N ASP A 256 -11.85 -19.02 24.16
CA ASP A 256 -12.91 -18.08 24.58
C ASP A 256 -12.60 -17.37 25.90
N ARG A 257 -11.63 -17.88 26.67
CA ARG A 257 -11.09 -17.24 27.88
C ARG A 257 -10.40 -15.90 27.62
N MET A 258 -9.89 -15.69 26.40
CA MET A 258 -9.26 -14.45 25.99
C MET A 258 -10.29 -13.32 25.79
N SER A 259 -11.56 -13.66 25.49
CA SER A 259 -12.62 -12.71 25.14
C SER A 259 -13.58 -12.41 26.29
N ARG A 260 -13.93 -11.13 26.46
CA ARG A 260 -15.06 -10.65 27.28
C ARG A 260 -16.39 -11.34 26.97
N GLU A 261 -16.63 -11.74 25.72
CA GLU A 261 -17.90 -12.33 25.26
C GLU A 261 -17.83 -13.83 24.95
N GLY A 262 -16.68 -14.46 25.16
CA GLY A 262 -16.49 -15.86 24.77
C GLY A 262 -16.52 -16.06 23.24
N TYR A 263 -15.85 -15.18 22.51
CA TYR A 263 -15.51 -15.39 21.10
C TYR A 263 -14.10 -14.86 20.82
N ALA A 264 -13.12 -15.75 20.77
CA ALA A 264 -11.76 -15.46 20.30
C ALA A 264 -11.30 -16.56 19.33
N ARG A 265 -11.20 -16.27 18.03
CA ARG A 265 -10.85 -17.26 17.00
C ARG A 265 -9.93 -16.67 15.94
N VAL A 266 -9.12 -17.52 15.34
CA VAL A 266 -8.45 -17.19 14.08
C VAL A 266 -9.49 -17.27 12.96
N THR A 267 -9.61 -16.21 12.17
CA THR A 267 -10.49 -16.15 10.99
C THR A 267 -9.94 -17.01 9.86
N LYS A 268 -10.75 -17.30 8.83
CA LYS A 268 -10.28 -18.00 7.61
C LYS A 268 -9.08 -17.35 6.90
N ARG A 269 -8.80 -16.08 7.23
CA ARG A 269 -7.75 -15.22 6.64
C ARG A 269 -6.45 -15.23 7.44
N GLY A 270 -6.42 -15.91 8.59
CA GLY A 270 -5.27 -15.91 9.50
C GLY A 270 -5.31 -14.80 10.57
N HIS A 271 -6.15 -13.77 10.45
CA HIS A 271 -6.26 -12.74 11.49
C HIS A 271 -6.96 -13.26 12.75
N ALA A 272 -6.49 -12.85 13.92
CA ALA A 272 -7.19 -13.03 15.18
C ALA A 272 -8.43 -12.12 15.23
N ARG A 273 -9.60 -12.68 15.57
CA ARG A 273 -10.82 -11.90 15.87
C ARG A 273 -11.29 -12.21 17.27
N MET A 274 -11.48 -11.17 18.07
CA MET A 274 -11.87 -11.30 19.46
C MET A 274 -12.95 -10.29 19.83
N LYS A 275 -14.06 -10.73 20.42
CA LYS A 275 -15.15 -9.83 20.80
C LYS A 275 -14.90 -9.14 22.14
N GLY A 276 -15.29 -7.87 22.22
CA GLY A 276 -15.29 -7.03 23.42
C GLY A 276 -13.99 -6.28 23.72
N HIS A 277 -12.93 -6.52 22.95
CA HIS A 277 -11.63 -5.83 23.04
C HIS A 277 -11.27 -5.27 21.68
N SER A 278 -10.47 -4.21 21.64
CA SER A 278 -9.79 -3.79 20.41
C SER A 278 -8.42 -4.46 20.32
N ILE A 279 -8.11 -5.03 19.15
CA ILE A 279 -6.74 -5.45 18.80
C ILE A 279 -6.18 -4.35 17.90
N HIS A 280 -4.94 -3.92 18.13
CA HIS A 280 -4.34 -2.85 17.35
C HIS A 280 -2.82 -3.05 17.22
N ASP A 281 -2.28 -3.10 16.01
CA ASP A 281 -0.86 -3.39 15.77
C ASP A 281 0.01 -2.13 15.81
N MET A 282 1.00 -2.08 16.72
CA MET A 282 1.91 -0.92 16.82
C MET A 282 2.70 -0.70 15.53
N LEU A 283 3.06 -1.76 14.79
CA LEU A 283 3.82 -1.61 13.54
C LEU A 283 2.98 -0.93 12.46
N ILE A 284 1.68 -1.23 12.38
CA ILE A 284 0.76 -0.62 11.42
C ILE A 284 0.45 0.81 11.84
N ALA A 285 0.11 1.02 13.12
CA ALA A 285 -0.16 2.34 13.68
C ALA A 285 1.03 3.27 13.48
N TYR A 286 2.25 2.84 13.86
CA TYR A 286 3.49 3.60 13.70
C TYR A 286 3.76 3.95 12.24
N LYS A 287 3.62 2.99 11.31
CA LYS A 287 3.76 3.26 9.87
C LYS A 287 2.77 4.31 9.35
N SER A 288 1.54 4.32 9.86
CA SER A 288 0.51 5.28 9.44
C SER A 288 0.72 6.70 10.01
N THR A 289 1.45 6.83 11.13
CA THR A 289 1.69 8.11 11.81
C THR A 289 3.08 8.69 11.50
N LYS A 290 4.08 7.86 11.15
CA LYS A 290 5.48 8.30 10.99
C LYS A 290 5.71 9.20 9.78
N ARG A 291 6.50 10.26 9.98
CA ARG A 291 6.96 11.19 8.93
C ARG A 291 8.41 10.90 8.55
N GLY A 292 8.63 10.35 7.36
CA GLY A 292 9.96 10.06 6.79
C GLY A 292 10.31 8.56 6.73
N GLU A 293 11.36 8.22 5.97
CA GLU A 293 11.84 6.83 5.85
C GLU A 293 12.85 6.47 6.94
N LEU A 294 12.73 5.25 7.48
CA LEU A 294 13.72 4.59 8.31
C LEU A 294 14.44 3.51 7.49
N ARG A 295 15.71 3.24 7.81
CA ARG A 295 16.53 2.21 7.12
C ARG A 295 15.91 0.80 7.19
N SER A 296 15.07 0.55 8.20
CA SER A 296 14.26 -0.65 8.38
C SER A 296 13.12 -0.33 9.36
N PHE A 297 12.02 -1.10 9.30
CA PHE A 297 10.92 -1.07 10.27
C PHE A 297 10.91 -2.31 11.19
N SER A 298 12.03 -3.05 11.27
CA SER A 298 12.25 -4.02 12.35
C SER A 298 12.26 -3.28 13.70
N LEU A 299 11.77 -3.93 14.75
CA LEU A 299 11.76 -3.35 16.10
C LEU A 299 13.15 -2.86 16.53
N ASP A 300 14.21 -3.58 16.14
CA ASP A 300 15.60 -3.20 16.37
C ASP A 300 16.00 -1.88 15.69
N ALA A 301 15.65 -1.71 14.40
CA ALA A 301 16.01 -0.51 13.65
C ALA A 301 15.15 0.71 14.03
N VAL A 302 13.89 0.48 14.43
CA VAL A 302 13.05 1.55 14.99
C VAL A 302 13.52 1.91 16.40
N ALA A 303 13.89 0.95 17.24
CA ALA A 303 14.51 1.22 18.54
C ALA A 303 15.82 2.00 18.40
N GLU A 304 16.66 1.68 17.40
CA GLU A 304 17.91 2.41 17.17
C GLU A 304 17.64 3.84 16.71
N ALA A 305 16.67 4.04 15.79
CA ALA A 305 16.31 5.36 15.28
C ALA A 305 15.59 6.25 16.32
N GLU A 306 14.67 5.67 17.09
CA GLU A 306 13.86 6.43 18.06
C GLU A 306 14.51 6.52 19.43
N LEU A 307 15.03 5.42 19.97
CA LEU A 307 15.51 5.35 21.36
C LEU A 307 17.04 5.42 21.46
N GLY A 308 17.78 5.17 20.36
CA GLY A 308 19.22 4.96 20.40
C GLY A 308 19.62 3.63 21.04
N GLU A 309 18.67 2.69 21.15
CA GLU A 309 18.85 1.36 21.74
C GLU A 309 18.69 0.27 20.68
N LYS A 310 19.38 -0.86 20.86
CA LYS A 310 19.17 -2.07 20.04
C LYS A 310 18.49 -3.17 20.86
N LYS A 311 18.04 -4.25 20.22
CA LYS A 311 17.62 -5.51 20.85
C LYS A 311 18.74 -6.13 21.70
N LEU A 312 18.46 -7.25 22.36
CA LEU A 312 19.50 -8.03 23.04
C LEU A 312 20.14 -8.97 22.01
N ASP A 313 21.46 -8.94 21.89
CA ASP A 313 22.17 -9.73 20.89
C ASP A 313 22.15 -11.22 21.23
N HIS A 314 21.72 -12.03 20.26
CA HIS A 314 21.72 -13.48 20.29
C HIS A 314 22.37 -14.08 19.03
N SER A 315 23.21 -13.30 18.32
CA SER A 315 23.92 -13.77 17.13
C SER A 315 24.71 -15.06 17.39
N GLY A 316 24.42 -16.10 16.59
CA GLY A 316 24.99 -17.44 16.76
C GLY A 316 24.24 -18.38 17.72
N GLU A 317 23.08 -17.98 18.25
CA GLU A 317 22.23 -18.80 19.14
C GLU A 317 20.74 -18.64 18.79
N SER A 318 20.02 -19.76 18.69
CA SER A 318 18.57 -19.79 18.39
C SER A 318 17.69 -19.62 19.63
N ILE A 319 16.40 -19.31 19.44
CA ILE A 319 15.44 -19.20 20.55
C ILE A 319 15.32 -20.53 21.31
N TYR A 320 15.34 -21.64 20.58
CA TYR A 320 15.32 -22.99 21.15
C TYR A 320 16.61 -23.34 21.92
N GLU A 321 17.78 -22.87 21.46
CA GLU A 321 19.04 -23.05 22.20
C GLU A 321 19.05 -22.23 23.48
N MET A 322 18.65 -20.95 23.44
CA MET A 322 18.43 -20.16 24.66
C MET A 322 17.44 -20.85 25.60
N TRP A 323 16.34 -21.39 25.09
CA TRP A 323 15.39 -22.16 25.92
C TRP A 323 15.98 -23.45 26.47
N CYS A 324 16.94 -24.10 25.81
CA CYS A 324 17.61 -25.30 26.31
C CYS A 324 18.62 -24.95 27.42
N ASP A 325 19.48 -23.96 27.17
CA ASP A 325 20.74 -23.74 27.87
C ASP A 325 20.74 -22.51 28.81
N ASP A 326 19.96 -21.45 28.50
CA ASP A 326 19.84 -20.22 29.32
C ASP A 326 18.43 -19.59 29.26
N VAL A 327 17.49 -20.19 30.02
CA VAL A 327 16.10 -19.70 30.12
C VAL A 327 16.01 -18.28 30.70
N ASP A 328 16.99 -17.85 31.51
CA ASP A 328 17.06 -16.49 32.02
C ASP A 328 17.36 -15.48 30.88
N LYS A 329 18.26 -15.82 29.95
CA LYS A 329 18.50 -15.03 28.73
C LYS A 329 17.27 -14.95 27.83
N LEU A 330 16.54 -16.05 27.63
CA LEU A 330 15.29 -16.05 26.85
C LEU A 330 14.29 -15.02 27.39
N ILE A 331 14.04 -15.03 28.70
CA ILE A 331 13.08 -14.09 29.32
C ILE A 331 13.58 -12.64 29.25
N ARG A 332 14.89 -12.40 29.42
CA ARG A 332 15.47 -11.05 29.25
C ARG A 332 15.39 -10.55 27.80
N TYR A 333 15.47 -11.43 26.80
CA TYR A 333 15.33 -11.08 25.39
C TYR A 333 13.88 -10.66 25.08
N ASN A 334 12.90 -11.53 25.34
CA ASN A 334 11.47 -11.32 25.10
C ASN A 334 10.93 -10.11 25.91
N ALA A 335 11.37 -9.92 27.16
CA ALA A 335 11.01 -8.74 27.96
C ALA A 335 11.60 -7.42 27.44
N LYS A 336 12.78 -7.46 26.82
CA LYS A 336 13.37 -6.26 26.21
C LYS A 336 12.54 -5.82 25.00
N ASP A 337 12.05 -6.75 24.20
CA ASP A 337 11.22 -6.45 23.03
C ASP A 337 9.89 -5.80 23.42
N VAL A 338 9.15 -6.35 24.40
CA VAL A 338 7.94 -5.73 24.94
C VAL A 338 8.22 -4.29 25.43
N ARG A 339 9.31 -4.08 26.19
CA ARG A 339 9.70 -2.75 26.66
C ARG A 339 10.00 -1.79 25.50
N LEU A 340 10.71 -2.24 24.46
CA LEU A 340 11.02 -1.39 23.30
C LEU A 340 9.73 -0.89 22.62
N VAL A 341 8.70 -1.73 22.50
CA VAL A 341 7.39 -1.33 21.94
C VAL A 341 6.72 -0.27 22.81
N VAL A 342 6.68 -0.48 24.13
CA VAL A 342 6.10 0.48 25.10
C VAL A 342 6.81 1.83 25.07
N GLU A 343 8.15 1.83 25.01
CA GLU A 343 8.94 3.07 24.98
C GLU A 343 8.90 3.79 23.61
N ILE A 344 8.76 3.05 22.50
CA ILE A 344 8.51 3.65 21.17
C ILE A 344 7.18 4.40 21.17
N ASP A 345 6.10 3.81 21.71
CA ASP A 345 4.79 4.49 21.80
C ASP A 345 4.87 5.71 22.71
N ARG A 346 5.40 5.56 23.94
CA ARG A 346 5.62 6.66 24.90
C ARG A 346 6.42 7.83 24.33
N LYS A 347 7.37 7.58 23.41
CA LYS A 347 8.14 8.61 22.73
C LYS A 347 7.42 9.21 21.50
N SER A 348 6.62 8.40 20.79
CA SER A 348 6.09 8.75 19.46
C SER A 348 4.62 9.18 19.46
N GLY A 349 3.88 8.97 20.55
CA GLY A 349 2.47 9.36 20.70
C GLY A 349 1.54 8.65 19.71
N VAL A 350 1.82 7.39 19.37
CA VAL A 350 1.11 6.72 18.26
C VAL A 350 -0.30 6.31 18.67
N LEU A 351 -0.46 5.67 19.85
CA LEU A 351 -1.79 5.33 20.36
C LEU A 351 -2.60 6.56 20.75
N ASP A 352 -1.96 7.61 21.27
CA ASP A 352 -2.62 8.88 21.60
C ASP A 352 -3.24 9.53 20.34
N PHE A 353 -2.47 9.67 19.25
CA PHE A 353 -2.97 10.19 17.97
C PHE A 353 -4.15 9.37 17.43
N LYS A 354 -4.09 8.04 17.56
CA LYS A 354 -5.18 7.14 17.14
C LYS A 354 -6.42 7.30 18.02
N GLN A 355 -6.27 7.52 19.32
CA GLN A 355 -7.38 7.79 20.24
C GLN A 355 -8.01 9.17 19.97
N ALA A 356 -7.21 10.21 19.72
CA ALA A 356 -7.72 11.53 19.35
C ALA A 356 -8.55 11.47 18.05
N LEU A 357 -8.03 10.79 17.02
CA LEU A 357 -8.74 10.53 15.77
C LEU A 357 -10.05 9.74 16.03
N ARG A 358 -10.00 8.71 16.88
CA ARG A 358 -11.18 7.92 17.28
C ARG A 358 -12.28 8.80 17.89
N HIS A 359 -11.91 9.72 18.79
CA HIS A 359 -12.87 10.57 19.51
C HIS A 359 -13.55 11.59 18.61
N GLU A 360 -12.82 12.18 17.66
CA GLU A 360 -13.36 13.15 16.68
C GLU A 360 -14.36 12.52 15.69
N ILE A 361 -14.27 11.21 15.43
CA ILE A 361 -15.09 10.50 14.41
C ILE A 361 -16.18 9.63 15.06
N GLY A 362 -15.92 9.08 16.25
CA GLY A 362 -16.83 8.20 16.99
C GLY A 362 -16.85 6.74 16.50
N VAL A 363 -15.69 6.18 16.17
CA VAL A 363 -15.49 4.77 15.75
C VAL A 363 -14.89 3.91 16.88
N ASP A 364 -14.62 2.63 16.63
CA ASP A 364 -13.66 1.86 17.45
C ASP A 364 -12.23 2.12 16.98
N LEU A 365 -11.24 1.78 17.81
CA LEU A 365 -9.83 2.18 17.57
C LEU A 365 -9.30 1.63 16.24
N GLU A 366 -9.73 0.42 15.86
CA GLU A 366 -9.42 -0.21 14.59
C GLU A 366 -9.81 0.66 13.38
N GLY A 367 -10.97 1.32 13.44
CA GLY A 367 -11.51 2.20 12.37
C GLY A 367 -10.77 3.52 12.19
N THR A 368 -9.66 3.73 12.91
CA THR A 368 -8.73 4.86 12.72
C THR A 368 -7.50 4.50 11.86
N THR A 369 -7.49 3.28 11.31
CA THR A 369 -6.36 2.73 10.54
C THR A 369 -6.48 3.02 9.04
N ALA A 370 -7.70 3.09 8.50
CA ALA A 370 -7.97 3.31 7.08
C ALA A 370 -8.80 4.58 6.83
N ASN A 371 -8.38 5.39 5.84
CA ASN A 371 -8.97 6.71 5.61
C ASN A 371 -10.45 6.70 5.22
N HIS A 372 -10.89 5.67 4.50
CA HIS A 372 -12.26 5.59 4.02
C HIS A 372 -13.29 5.32 5.13
N GLU A 373 -12.94 4.53 6.15
CA GLU A 373 -13.88 4.19 7.25
C GLU A 373 -14.31 5.44 8.01
N PHE A 374 -13.38 6.37 8.27
CA PHE A 374 -13.71 7.60 8.96
C PHE A 374 -14.37 8.66 8.07
N ILE A 375 -14.03 8.74 6.77
CA ILE A 375 -14.71 9.67 5.86
C ILE A 375 -16.16 9.23 5.59
N ASP A 376 -16.45 7.92 5.50
CA ASP A 376 -17.82 7.40 5.44
C ASP A 376 -18.62 7.80 6.70
N MET A 377 -18.07 7.54 7.89
CA MET A 377 -18.69 7.92 9.16
C MET A 377 -18.96 9.43 9.24
N MET A 378 -17.99 10.27 8.87
CA MET A 378 -18.16 11.74 8.82
C MET A 378 -19.30 12.16 7.88
N ALA A 379 -19.34 11.60 6.66
CA ALA A 379 -20.36 11.94 5.68
C ALA A 379 -21.77 11.47 6.10
N ARG A 380 -21.91 10.26 6.68
CA ARG A 380 -23.19 9.77 7.19
C ARG A 380 -23.68 10.57 8.41
N ARG A 381 -22.78 11.00 9.31
CA ARG A 381 -23.12 11.93 10.40
C ARG A 381 -23.64 13.27 9.86
N LYS A 382 -22.94 13.89 8.91
CA LYS A 382 -23.35 15.16 8.29
C LYS A 382 -24.72 15.09 7.61
N LEU A 383 -25.04 13.95 6.98
CA LEU A 383 -26.35 13.69 6.38
C LEU A 383 -27.45 13.49 7.44
N HIS A 384 -27.18 12.70 8.48
CA HIS A 384 -28.10 12.49 9.60
C HIS A 384 -28.39 13.80 10.35
N GLU A 385 -27.38 14.65 10.59
CA GLU A 385 -27.54 16.01 11.14
C GLU A 385 -28.47 16.90 10.31
N LYS A 386 -28.49 16.70 8.99
CA LYS A 386 -29.38 17.37 8.05
C LYS A 386 -30.76 16.70 7.89
N GLY A 387 -30.98 15.54 8.51
CA GLY A 387 -32.20 14.73 8.31
C GLY A 387 -32.31 14.08 6.93
N LEU A 388 -31.18 13.95 6.20
CA LEU A 388 -31.11 13.36 4.87
C LEU A 388 -30.62 11.91 4.95
N ILE A 389 -31.21 11.05 4.13
CA ILE A 389 -30.79 9.65 4.00
C ILE A 389 -29.73 9.54 2.90
N ALA A 390 -28.63 8.84 3.23
CA ALA A 390 -27.56 8.55 2.29
C ALA A 390 -28.02 7.55 1.21
N PRO A 391 -27.64 7.72 -0.07
CA PRO A 391 -27.80 6.66 -1.06
C PRO A 391 -26.97 5.43 -0.69
N ASP A 392 -27.37 4.26 -1.19
CA ASP A 392 -26.50 3.08 -1.21
C ASP A 392 -25.30 3.29 -2.14
N ALA A 393 -24.16 2.69 -1.80
CA ALA A 393 -22.92 2.80 -2.57
C ALA A 393 -23.05 2.24 -4.00
N LYS A 394 -22.97 3.12 -5.01
CA LYS A 394 -23.12 2.74 -6.42
C LYS A 394 -21.83 2.14 -6.97
N HIS A 395 -21.92 0.88 -7.36
CA HIS A 395 -20.87 0.13 -8.04
C HIS A 395 -20.89 0.47 -9.55
N VAL A 396 -19.98 1.32 -10.06
CA VAL A 396 -19.98 1.87 -11.43
C VAL A 396 -18.67 1.55 -12.19
N GLU A 397 -18.61 0.41 -12.87
CA GLU A 397 -17.49 0.08 -13.79
C GLU A 397 -17.25 1.19 -14.85
N LYS A 398 -15.99 1.44 -15.25
CA LYS A 398 -15.57 2.67 -15.97
C LYS A 398 -14.64 2.47 -17.17
N ASP A 399 -14.73 3.38 -18.15
CA ASP A 399 -14.19 3.23 -19.53
C ASP A 399 -13.30 4.36 -20.16
N GLU A 400 -13.17 5.63 -19.67
CA GLU A 400 -12.26 6.69 -20.28
C GLU A 400 -11.54 7.71 -19.32
N LYS A 401 -10.18 7.80 -19.28
CA LYS A 401 -9.34 8.53 -18.27
C LYS A 401 -9.47 10.02 -18.45
N TYR A 402 -9.85 10.70 -17.37
CA TYR A 402 -9.54 12.10 -17.32
C TYR A 402 -8.02 12.30 -17.20
N GLU A 403 -7.50 13.41 -17.73
CA GLU A 403 -6.07 13.68 -17.70
C GLU A 403 -5.55 13.87 -16.26
N GLY A 404 -4.21 13.87 -16.04
CA GLY A 404 -3.31 13.90 -14.83
C GLY A 404 -2.73 15.27 -14.43
N ALA A 405 -1.71 15.37 -13.54
CA ALA A 405 -1.01 16.64 -13.27
C ALA A 405 -0.27 17.23 -14.49
N TYR A 406 0.53 18.30 -14.30
CA TYR A 406 1.31 18.91 -15.37
C TYR A 406 2.83 19.06 -15.08
N VAL A 407 3.63 18.60 -16.06
CA VAL A 407 5.10 18.43 -16.10
C VAL A 407 5.80 19.65 -16.68
N PHE A 408 7.07 19.81 -16.32
CA PHE A 408 8.01 20.73 -16.94
C PHE A 408 9.25 19.94 -17.44
N PRO A 409 9.97 20.41 -18.47
CA PRO A 409 11.25 19.83 -18.86
C PRO A 409 12.32 20.00 -17.76
N PRO A 410 13.27 19.06 -17.58
CA PRO A 410 14.31 19.15 -16.56
C PRO A 410 15.40 20.17 -16.88
N TYR A 411 16.01 20.71 -15.82
CA TYR A 411 17.16 21.62 -15.90
C TYR A 411 18.50 20.86 -15.95
N THR A 412 19.53 21.47 -16.54
CA THR A 412 20.91 20.95 -16.57
C THR A 412 21.89 21.93 -15.94
N GLY A 413 22.73 21.44 -15.04
CA GLY A 413 23.80 22.20 -14.38
C GLY A 413 23.34 22.86 -13.08
N VAL A 414 24.04 23.93 -12.69
CA VAL A 414 23.74 24.69 -11.47
C VAL A 414 22.85 25.90 -11.78
N ALA A 415 21.78 26.06 -11.03
CA ALA A 415 21.03 27.30 -10.88
C ALA A 415 21.36 27.91 -9.51
N LYS A 416 21.51 29.23 -9.46
CA LYS A 416 21.46 29.99 -8.21
C LYS A 416 20.07 30.57 -8.03
N ASN A 417 19.74 30.97 -6.81
CA ASN A 417 18.54 31.75 -6.50
C ASN A 417 17.25 31.06 -6.98
N VAL A 418 17.03 29.83 -6.51
CA VAL A 418 15.83 29.05 -6.80
C VAL A 418 14.89 29.09 -5.61
N VAL A 419 13.58 29.17 -5.87
CA VAL A 419 12.51 29.26 -4.89
C VAL A 419 11.49 28.18 -5.18
N GLY A 420 11.15 27.39 -4.16
CA GLY A 420 10.01 26.47 -4.18
C GLY A 420 8.72 27.23 -3.89
N MET A 421 7.71 27.05 -4.74
CA MET A 421 6.39 27.67 -4.60
C MET A 421 5.33 26.57 -4.72
N ASP A 422 4.50 26.40 -3.69
CA ASP A 422 3.54 25.29 -3.57
C ASP A 422 2.09 25.78 -3.42
N LEU A 423 1.15 25.01 -3.96
CA LEU A 423 -0.29 25.33 -3.96
C LEU A 423 -1.00 24.67 -2.77
N SER A 424 -1.38 25.50 -1.79
CA SER A 424 -2.00 25.07 -0.54
C SER A 424 -3.26 24.22 -0.76
N SER A 425 -3.15 22.90 -0.52
CA SER A 425 -4.28 21.95 -0.57
C SER A 425 -5.08 22.03 -1.89
N LEU A 426 -4.38 22.13 -3.03
CA LEU A 426 -4.95 22.42 -4.36
C LEU A 426 -6.31 21.76 -4.63
N TYR A 427 -6.42 20.45 -4.46
CA TYR A 427 -7.64 19.72 -4.84
C TYR A 427 -8.82 19.84 -3.87
N PRO A 428 -8.66 19.71 -2.54
CA PRO A 428 -9.70 20.11 -1.59
C PRO A 428 -10.23 21.54 -1.85
N MET A 429 -9.33 22.52 -2.07
CA MET A 429 -9.76 23.90 -2.38
C MET A 429 -10.54 23.97 -3.70
N THR A 430 -10.10 23.24 -4.72
CA THR A 430 -10.76 23.18 -6.03
C THR A 430 -12.14 22.53 -5.96
N MET A 431 -12.31 21.49 -5.14
CA MET A 431 -13.61 20.87 -4.84
C MET A 431 -14.58 21.84 -4.21
N ALA A 432 -14.16 22.54 -3.16
CA ALA A 432 -15.00 23.51 -2.47
C ALA A 432 -15.39 24.70 -3.38
N MET A 433 -14.45 25.21 -4.19
CA MET A 433 -14.70 26.31 -5.14
C MET A 433 -15.63 25.93 -6.28
N LEU A 434 -15.47 24.74 -6.86
CA LEU A 434 -16.39 24.26 -7.89
C LEU A 434 -17.78 23.95 -7.30
N ASN A 435 -17.90 23.78 -5.97
CA ASN A 435 -19.03 23.11 -5.32
C ASN A 435 -19.25 21.70 -5.87
N ALA A 436 -18.15 20.97 -6.09
CA ALA A 436 -18.15 19.68 -6.75
C ALA A 436 -18.66 18.58 -5.79
N SER A 437 -19.98 18.35 -5.81
CA SER A 437 -20.68 17.33 -5.06
C SER A 437 -21.76 16.68 -5.96
N PRO A 438 -22.07 15.37 -5.84
CA PRO A 438 -22.93 14.66 -6.80
C PRO A 438 -24.32 15.28 -6.98
N GLU A 439 -24.92 15.73 -5.88
CA GLU A 439 -26.23 16.37 -5.81
C GLU A 439 -26.25 17.81 -6.33
N MET A 440 -25.09 18.37 -6.68
CA MET A 440 -24.93 19.68 -7.30
C MET A 440 -24.68 19.61 -8.81
N VAL A 441 -24.46 18.42 -9.39
CA VAL A 441 -24.13 18.30 -10.82
C VAL A 441 -25.35 18.64 -11.69
N LEU A 442 -25.17 19.60 -12.59
CA LEU A 442 -26.20 20.02 -13.55
C LEU A 442 -26.13 19.21 -14.86
N PRO A 443 -27.27 18.88 -15.48
CA PRO A 443 -27.28 18.17 -16.76
C PRO A 443 -26.74 19.04 -17.92
N PRO A 444 -26.28 18.46 -19.04
CA PRO A 444 -25.77 19.24 -20.17
C PRO A 444 -26.83 20.19 -20.76
N GLY A 445 -26.51 21.48 -20.85
CA GLY A 445 -27.40 22.50 -21.39
C GLY A 445 -27.04 23.93 -20.98
N ASN A 446 -27.91 24.88 -21.35
CA ASN A 446 -27.88 26.24 -20.80
C ASN A 446 -28.76 26.28 -19.54
N HIS A 447 -28.21 26.81 -18.46
CA HIS A 447 -28.91 27.02 -17.18
C HIS A 447 -28.96 28.51 -16.85
N GLU A 448 -30.08 28.96 -16.26
CA GLU A 448 -30.27 30.39 -15.91
C GLU A 448 -29.77 30.74 -14.48
N GLY A 449 -29.48 29.74 -13.64
CA GLY A 449 -28.94 29.91 -12.28
C GLY A 449 -27.40 29.96 -12.21
N PRO A 450 -26.82 30.40 -11.08
CA PRO A 450 -25.37 30.48 -10.89
C PRO A 450 -24.75 29.08 -10.84
N HIS A 451 -23.69 28.87 -11.62
CA HIS A 451 -23.00 27.58 -11.71
C HIS A 451 -21.54 27.74 -12.11
N SER A 452 -20.69 26.89 -11.55
CA SER A 452 -19.30 26.73 -11.99
C SER A 452 -19.22 25.81 -13.22
N ILE A 453 -18.10 25.86 -13.95
CA ILE A 453 -17.82 25.01 -15.12
C ILE A 453 -16.37 24.55 -15.05
N ALA A 454 -16.11 23.27 -14.85
CA ALA A 454 -14.76 22.72 -14.88
C ALA A 454 -14.24 22.53 -16.33
N PRO A 455 -12.91 22.37 -16.56
CA PRO A 455 -12.36 22.25 -17.91
C PRO A 455 -12.82 21.03 -18.72
N ASN A 456 -13.32 19.97 -18.07
CA ASN A 456 -14.00 18.86 -18.74
C ASN A 456 -15.43 19.20 -19.25
N GLY A 457 -15.97 20.35 -18.85
CA GLY A 457 -17.33 20.79 -19.17
C GLY A 457 -18.40 20.36 -18.15
N ALA A 458 -18.03 19.69 -17.05
CA ALA A 458 -18.93 19.46 -15.93
C ALA A 458 -19.38 20.78 -15.31
N ARG A 459 -20.64 20.85 -14.87
CA ARG A 459 -21.27 22.05 -14.31
C ARG A 459 -21.86 21.72 -12.95
N PHE A 460 -21.65 22.61 -11.98
CA PHE A 460 -22.14 22.43 -10.63
C PHE A 460 -22.93 23.65 -10.20
N SER A 461 -24.12 23.44 -9.62
CA SER A 461 -24.94 24.52 -9.06
C SER A 461 -24.22 25.22 -7.93
N LEU A 462 -24.35 26.55 -7.85
CA LEU A 462 -23.88 27.37 -6.74
C LEU A 462 -25.04 27.94 -5.91
N GLU A 463 -26.25 27.39 -6.05
CA GLU A 463 -27.45 27.86 -5.31
C GLU A 463 -27.53 27.36 -3.85
N LYS A 464 -26.86 26.24 -3.54
CA LYS A 464 -26.69 25.67 -2.19
C LYS A 464 -25.37 24.92 -2.10
N ASP A 465 -24.77 24.87 -0.91
CA ASP A 465 -23.52 24.14 -0.69
C ASP A 465 -23.73 22.63 -0.66
N GLY A 466 -22.83 21.91 -1.33
CA GLY A 466 -22.84 20.45 -1.41
C GLY A 466 -22.22 19.79 -0.19
N ILE A 467 -22.62 18.55 0.10
CA ILE A 467 -22.14 17.78 1.26
C ILE A 467 -20.61 17.63 1.22
N LEU A 468 -20.02 17.38 0.05
CA LEU A 468 -18.57 17.29 -0.07
C LEU A 468 -17.86 18.63 0.18
N LYS A 469 -18.47 19.75 -0.22
CA LYS A 469 -17.96 21.09 0.10
C LYS A 469 -18.02 21.34 1.60
N GLU A 470 -19.16 21.07 2.25
CA GLU A 470 -19.29 21.26 3.69
C GLU A 470 -18.31 20.40 4.50
N LEU A 471 -18.07 19.14 4.10
CA LEU A 471 -17.06 18.28 4.75
C LEU A 471 -15.62 18.79 4.56
N VAL A 472 -15.31 19.37 3.40
CA VAL A 472 -14.03 20.03 3.15
C VAL A 472 -13.89 21.29 4.00
N ASP A 473 -14.94 22.11 4.07
CA ASP A 473 -14.96 23.38 4.81
C ASP A 473 -14.85 23.12 6.32
N ASP A 474 -15.67 22.22 6.90
CA ASP A 474 -15.57 21.80 8.31
C ASP A 474 -14.15 21.33 8.67
N ALA A 475 -13.50 20.55 7.79
CA ALA A 475 -12.16 20.03 8.01
C ALA A 475 -11.05 21.08 7.83
N ILE A 476 -11.25 22.08 6.97
CA ILE A 476 -10.32 23.21 6.79
C ILE A 476 -10.42 24.17 7.95
N ASP A 477 -11.63 24.52 8.38
CA ASP A 477 -11.87 25.47 9.47
C ASP A 477 -11.30 24.93 10.79
N LEU A 478 -11.61 23.67 11.15
CA LEU A 478 -10.99 23.03 12.32
C LEU A 478 -9.46 22.93 12.21
N LYS A 479 -8.92 22.66 11.01
CA LYS A 479 -7.46 22.66 10.78
C LYS A 479 -6.86 24.05 10.95
N ALA A 480 -7.57 25.12 10.59
CA ALA A 480 -7.13 26.50 10.77
C ALA A 480 -7.19 26.91 12.25
N ASP A 481 -8.31 26.64 12.93
CA ASP A 481 -8.51 26.90 14.36
C ASP A 481 -7.45 26.19 15.21
N TYR A 482 -7.20 24.90 14.96
CA TYR A 482 -6.18 24.15 15.68
C TYR A 482 -4.75 24.59 15.30
N LYS A 483 -4.52 25.13 14.10
CA LYS A 483 -3.24 25.77 13.75
C LYS A 483 -3.03 27.06 14.55
N GLU A 484 -4.03 27.93 14.63
CA GLU A 484 -3.96 29.18 15.40
C GLU A 484 -3.80 28.90 16.90
N LEU A 485 -4.58 27.96 17.45
CA LEU A 485 -4.46 27.52 18.83
C LEU A 485 -3.05 26.98 19.10
N ARG A 486 -2.56 26.02 18.30
CA ARG A 486 -1.17 25.50 18.41
C ARG A 486 -0.14 26.64 18.38
N ASP A 487 -0.21 27.52 17.40
CA ASP A 487 0.77 28.59 17.20
C ASP A 487 0.66 29.71 18.27
N SER A 488 -0.43 29.75 19.05
CA SER A 488 -0.56 30.61 20.24
C SER A 488 0.18 30.08 21.48
N TYR A 489 0.52 28.79 21.52
CA TYR A 489 1.32 28.17 22.58
C TYR A 489 2.78 27.99 22.14
N LYS A 490 3.67 27.80 23.12
CA LYS A 490 5.08 27.54 22.85
C LYS A 490 5.29 26.05 22.59
N ALA A 491 6.02 25.70 21.53
CA ALA A 491 6.46 24.34 21.24
C ALA A 491 7.04 23.63 22.47
N GLY A 492 6.65 22.36 22.71
CA GLY A 492 7.01 21.59 23.89
C GLY A 492 6.20 21.88 25.15
N THR A 493 5.03 22.53 25.04
CA THR A 493 4.05 22.64 26.14
C THR A 493 2.91 21.64 25.93
N PRO A 494 2.27 21.10 26.99
CA PRO A 494 1.17 20.14 26.84
C PRO A 494 0.05 20.64 25.92
N GLU A 495 -0.30 21.94 26.03
CA GLU A 495 -1.29 22.60 25.19
C GLU A 495 -0.84 22.66 23.72
N TYR A 496 0.43 22.95 23.45
CA TYR A 496 0.97 22.93 22.08
C TYR A 496 0.91 21.53 21.46
N GLU A 497 1.30 20.48 22.20
CA GLU A 497 1.27 19.12 21.66
C GLU A 497 -0.17 18.65 21.40
N GLU A 498 -1.12 18.93 22.31
CA GLU A 498 -2.56 18.64 22.11
C GLU A 498 -3.11 19.31 20.84
N TYR A 499 -2.83 20.61 20.64
CA TYR A 499 -3.31 21.30 19.44
C TYR A 499 -2.53 20.92 18.18
N SER A 500 -1.27 20.47 18.30
CA SER A 500 -0.51 19.92 17.18
C SER A 500 -1.07 18.58 16.71
N GLU A 501 -1.47 17.71 17.64
CA GLU A 501 -2.15 16.45 17.35
C GLU A 501 -3.50 16.70 16.65
N LYS A 502 -4.33 17.60 17.20
CA LYS A 502 -5.61 18.00 16.61
C LYS A 502 -5.47 18.65 15.23
N TYR A 503 -4.42 19.46 15.03
CA TYR A 503 -4.06 20.00 13.71
C TYR A 503 -3.70 18.89 12.71
N ASP A 504 -2.92 17.89 13.12
CA ASP A 504 -2.50 16.78 12.27
C ASP A 504 -3.64 15.80 11.95
N VAL A 505 -4.56 15.57 12.88
CA VAL A 505 -5.84 14.89 12.65
C VAL A 505 -6.66 15.61 11.58
N ASN A 506 -6.85 16.93 11.71
CA ASN A 506 -7.68 17.67 10.75
C ASN A 506 -6.98 17.87 9.39
N LYS A 507 -5.65 17.97 9.33
CA LYS A 507 -4.87 17.87 8.09
C LYS A 507 -5.11 16.53 7.38
N THR A 508 -5.17 15.43 8.14
CA THR A 508 -5.47 14.09 7.61
C THR A 508 -6.90 14.02 7.06
N LYS A 509 -7.89 14.58 7.77
CA LYS A 509 -9.27 14.74 7.29
C LYS A 509 -9.35 15.53 5.99
N THR A 510 -8.77 16.73 5.90
CA THR A 510 -8.85 17.61 4.71
C THR A 510 -8.38 16.91 3.44
N ASN A 511 -7.22 16.25 3.49
CA ASN A 511 -6.69 15.52 2.32
C ASN A 511 -7.60 14.32 2.00
N SER A 512 -8.00 13.54 3.02
CA SER A 512 -8.80 12.32 2.86
C SER A 512 -10.20 12.54 2.29
N VAL A 513 -10.84 13.71 2.42
CA VAL A 513 -12.12 13.99 1.73
C VAL A 513 -11.92 13.97 0.21
N TYR A 514 -10.92 14.68 -0.30
CA TYR A 514 -10.44 14.52 -1.67
C TYR A 514 -9.54 13.26 -1.84
N GLY A 515 -9.41 12.40 -0.84
CA GLY A 515 -8.90 11.03 -0.99
C GLY A 515 -10.02 10.04 -1.34
N VAL A 516 -11.25 10.31 -0.90
CA VAL A 516 -12.36 9.33 -0.88
C VAL A 516 -13.58 9.75 -1.74
N SER A 517 -13.80 11.05 -2.02
CA SER A 517 -14.91 11.54 -2.89
C SER A 517 -14.99 10.91 -4.29
N GLY A 518 -13.85 10.70 -4.92
CA GLY A 518 -13.60 9.67 -5.89
C GLY A 518 -12.92 8.58 -5.08
N TRP A 519 -13.65 7.50 -4.90
CA TRP A 519 -13.19 6.19 -4.47
C TRP A 519 -14.50 5.42 -4.53
N PRO A 520 -14.73 4.56 -5.52
CA PRO A 520 -16.11 4.36 -5.97
C PRO A 520 -16.97 3.52 -5.02
N ARG A 521 -16.36 2.88 -4.00
CA ARG A 521 -17.02 2.33 -2.79
C ARG A 521 -17.80 3.38 -2.01
N PHE A 522 -17.37 4.63 -2.13
CA PHE A 522 -17.91 5.74 -1.40
C PHE A 522 -19.27 6.12 -1.97
N PHE A 523 -20.27 6.20 -1.11
CA PHE A 523 -21.65 6.42 -1.51
C PHE A 523 -21.91 7.82 -2.12
N LEU A 524 -20.96 8.75 -2.04
CA LEU A 524 -20.98 10.06 -2.72
C LEU A 524 -20.04 10.16 -3.92
N TYR A 525 -19.65 9.03 -4.52
CA TYR A 525 -18.84 9.03 -5.73
C TYR A 525 -19.60 9.56 -6.95
N ASP A 526 -18.96 10.49 -7.69
CA ASP A 526 -19.37 10.92 -9.03
C ASP A 526 -18.14 11.24 -9.89
N GLU A 527 -18.05 10.61 -11.06
CA GLU A 527 -16.98 10.86 -12.05
C GLU A 527 -16.78 12.34 -12.38
N ARG A 528 -17.88 13.07 -12.57
CA ARG A 528 -17.88 14.43 -13.08
C ARG A 528 -17.33 15.38 -12.01
N VAL A 529 -17.58 15.08 -10.75
CA VAL A 529 -17.02 15.75 -9.56
C VAL A 529 -15.52 15.56 -9.54
N ALA A 530 -15.05 14.31 -9.53
CA ALA A 530 -13.63 14.03 -9.38
C ALA A 530 -12.83 14.49 -10.62
N GLU A 531 -13.35 14.32 -11.84
CA GLU A 531 -12.78 14.92 -13.05
C GLU A 531 -12.76 16.44 -13.01
N GLY A 532 -13.88 17.06 -12.66
CA GLY A 532 -14.00 18.51 -12.69
C GLY A 532 -12.97 19.17 -11.78
N VAL A 533 -12.81 18.62 -10.57
CA VAL A 533 -11.82 19.05 -9.59
C VAL A 533 -10.42 18.95 -10.15
N THR A 534 -10.08 17.80 -10.70
CA THR A 534 -8.69 17.59 -11.07
C THR A 534 -8.32 18.29 -12.37
N THR A 535 -9.23 18.30 -13.37
CA THR A 535 -9.08 19.06 -14.63
C THR A 535 -8.76 20.52 -14.37
N MET A 536 -9.43 21.11 -13.39
CA MET A 536 -9.17 22.47 -12.93
C MET A 536 -7.81 22.63 -12.22
N GLY A 537 -7.32 21.63 -11.47
CA GLY A 537 -5.99 21.66 -10.85
C GLY A 537 -4.80 21.85 -11.83
N GLN A 538 -4.74 21.13 -12.97
CA GLN A 538 -3.74 21.47 -14.00
C GLN A 538 -3.97 22.88 -14.56
N ALA A 539 -5.22 23.34 -14.70
CA ALA A 539 -5.49 24.66 -15.27
C ALA A 539 -4.84 25.74 -14.38
N VAL A 540 -4.90 25.57 -13.05
CA VAL A 540 -4.17 26.38 -12.07
C VAL A 540 -2.65 26.23 -12.25
N ILE A 541 -2.09 25.02 -12.33
CA ILE A 541 -0.64 24.78 -12.48
C ILE A 541 -0.10 25.39 -13.81
N LYS A 542 -0.78 25.14 -14.93
CA LYS A 542 -0.44 25.66 -16.27
C LYS A 542 -0.56 27.20 -16.31
N THR A 543 -1.58 27.76 -15.66
CA THR A 543 -1.74 29.23 -15.54
C THR A 543 -0.63 29.83 -14.68
N THR A 544 -0.25 29.17 -13.58
CA THR A 544 0.86 29.56 -12.70
C THR A 544 2.18 29.60 -13.47
N GLN A 545 2.52 28.51 -14.18
CA GLN A 545 3.69 28.46 -15.07
C GLN A 545 3.71 29.62 -16.06
N LYS A 546 2.59 29.79 -16.78
CA LYS A 546 2.47 30.78 -17.85
C LYS A 546 2.63 32.19 -17.31
N TYR A 547 2.00 32.49 -16.18
CA TYR A 547 2.13 33.78 -15.52
C TYR A 547 3.58 34.07 -15.15
N ILE A 548 4.23 33.15 -14.42
CA ILE A 548 5.63 33.30 -13.99
C ILE A 548 6.54 33.51 -15.21
N ASN A 549 6.49 32.63 -16.19
CA ASN A 549 7.42 32.64 -17.33
C ASN A 549 7.18 33.79 -18.33
N GLU A 550 5.95 34.30 -18.49
CA GLU A 550 5.62 35.34 -19.48
C GLU A 550 5.50 36.75 -18.88
N HIS A 551 5.20 36.89 -17.59
CA HIS A 551 4.83 38.16 -16.95
C HIS A 551 5.73 38.55 -15.76
N THR A 552 6.76 37.76 -15.46
CA THR A 552 7.68 38.00 -14.33
C THR A 552 9.14 37.79 -14.72
N GLU A 553 10.04 38.17 -13.83
CA GLU A 553 11.48 37.98 -13.91
C GLU A 553 11.94 36.57 -13.48
N GLY A 554 11.00 35.71 -13.05
CA GLY A 554 11.24 34.31 -12.69
C GLY A 554 11.09 33.35 -13.87
N GLN A 555 11.81 32.23 -13.82
CA GLN A 555 11.72 31.13 -14.79
C GLN A 555 11.39 29.84 -14.04
N VAL A 556 10.29 29.17 -14.34
CA VAL A 556 10.06 27.81 -13.82
C VAL A 556 11.03 26.86 -14.51
N ILE A 557 11.99 26.33 -13.75
CA ILE A 557 13.10 25.49 -14.25
C ILE A 557 12.87 24.00 -14.05
N TYR A 558 11.96 23.64 -13.16
CA TYR A 558 11.58 22.26 -12.91
C TYR A 558 10.13 22.21 -12.42
N GLY A 559 9.50 21.09 -12.67
CA GLY A 559 8.20 20.68 -12.21
C GLY A 559 7.80 19.41 -12.96
N ASP A 560 6.87 18.60 -12.46
CA ASP A 560 6.89 17.19 -12.86
C ASP A 560 5.52 16.46 -12.90
N THR A 561 5.42 15.53 -13.87
CA THR A 561 4.42 14.48 -14.11
C THR A 561 4.89 13.50 -15.21
N ASP A 562 5.08 12.23 -14.84
CA ASP A 562 5.83 11.25 -15.64
C ASP A 562 5.02 10.03 -16.14
N SER A 563 5.26 9.56 -17.39
CA SER A 563 4.35 8.60 -18.09
C SER A 563 4.86 7.16 -18.42
N VAL A 564 3.94 6.18 -18.46
CA VAL A 564 4.10 4.71 -18.73
C VAL A 564 3.12 4.23 -19.84
N PRO A 565 3.26 3.06 -20.51
CA PRO A 565 2.40 2.65 -21.65
C PRO A 565 1.01 2.14 -21.27
N MET A 566 0.04 2.15 -22.20
CA MET A 566 -1.40 1.89 -21.95
C MET A 566 -1.71 0.56 -21.24
N ASN A 567 -0.97 -0.49 -21.57
CA ASN A 567 -1.16 -1.85 -21.06
C ASN A 567 -0.42 -2.12 -19.74
N GLU A 568 0.22 -1.11 -19.15
CA GLU A 568 1.01 -1.28 -17.94
C GLU A 568 0.10 -1.55 -16.73
N PRO A 569 0.20 -2.69 -16.04
CA PRO A 569 -0.72 -3.01 -14.97
C PRO A 569 -0.42 -2.14 -13.74
N ILE A 570 -1.46 -1.54 -13.21
CA ILE A 570 -1.42 -0.79 -11.95
C ILE A 570 -2.15 -1.60 -10.91
N LEU A 571 -1.52 -1.82 -9.76
CA LEU A 571 -2.21 -2.36 -8.60
C LEU A 571 -3.14 -1.27 -8.07
N ILE A 572 -4.43 -1.60 -8.02
CA ILE A 572 -5.46 -0.66 -7.62
C ILE A 572 -6.31 -1.18 -6.48
N ARG A 573 -6.80 -0.23 -5.69
CA ARG A 573 -7.98 -0.42 -4.87
C ARG A 573 -9.10 0.33 -5.58
N ASP A 574 -10.00 -0.47 -6.14
CA ASP A 574 -11.00 -0.11 -7.12
C ASP A 574 -12.20 0.65 -6.52
N GLU A 575 -13.34 0.52 -7.19
CA GLU A 575 -14.69 0.63 -6.68
C GLU A 575 -14.95 -0.07 -5.34
N ASN A 576 -15.26 -1.40 -5.32
CA ASN A 576 -16.37 -2.01 -4.55
C ASN A 576 -16.09 -2.88 -3.31
N GLY A 577 -15.13 -3.82 -3.33
CA GLY A 577 -14.68 -4.54 -2.11
C GLY A 577 -13.18 -4.89 -2.03
N SER A 578 -12.33 -4.24 -2.82
CA SER A 578 -11.47 -5.00 -3.70
C SER A 578 -10.15 -4.36 -4.12
N ILE A 579 -9.15 -5.22 -4.16
CA ILE A 579 -7.95 -5.05 -4.96
C ILE A 579 -8.23 -5.56 -6.36
N ASP A 580 -7.88 -4.79 -7.38
CA ASP A 580 -7.80 -5.28 -8.74
C ASP A 580 -6.45 -4.93 -9.36
N ILE A 581 -6.13 -5.59 -10.46
CA ILE A 581 -4.93 -5.33 -11.26
C ILE A 581 -5.38 -5.15 -12.69
N VAL A 582 -5.35 -3.89 -13.10
CA VAL A 582 -5.91 -3.43 -14.37
C VAL A 582 -4.84 -2.65 -15.12
N GLU A 583 -4.94 -2.59 -16.43
CA GLU A 583 -4.04 -1.80 -17.27
C GLU A 583 -4.16 -0.29 -16.94
N ILE A 584 -3.11 0.49 -17.19
CA ILE A 584 -3.16 1.96 -17.05
C ILE A 584 -3.95 2.62 -18.21
N GLN A 585 -4.83 1.87 -18.88
CA GLN A 585 -5.95 2.33 -19.71
C GLN A 585 -7.29 1.72 -19.25
N GLU A 586 -7.34 1.07 -18.08
CA GLU A 586 -8.55 0.55 -17.41
C GLU A 586 -8.82 1.29 -16.09
N LEU A 587 -7.89 2.17 -15.66
CA LEU A 587 -8.28 3.30 -14.81
C LEU A 587 -8.98 4.38 -15.65
N ASP A 588 -9.29 4.12 -16.93
CA ASP A 588 -9.99 5.02 -17.83
C ASP A 588 -11.33 5.44 -17.18
N GLY A 589 -11.22 6.62 -16.58
CA GLY A 589 -12.22 7.47 -15.94
C GLY A 589 -11.91 7.75 -14.49
N ARG A 590 -10.90 7.16 -13.86
CA ARG A 590 -10.99 6.79 -12.44
C ARG A 590 -10.16 7.67 -11.51
N ASP A 591 -9.87 8.92 -11.87
CA ASP A 591 -8.87 9.76 -11.19
C ASP A 591 -9.34 10.44 -9.87
N GLY A 592 -9.68 9.56 -8.97
CA GLY A 592 -10.10 9.79 -7.62
C GLY A 592 -10.56 8.44 -7.14
N ASP A 593 -11.56 8.01 -7.90
CA ASP A 593 -12.25 6.74 -8.13
C ASP A 593 -11.33 5.51 -8.32
N VAL A 594 -10.06 5.64 -7.96
CA VAL A 594 -9.15 4.56 -7.73
C VAL A 594 -7.99 5.02 -6.83
N GLU A 595 -7.72 4.26 -5.77
CA GLU A 595 -6.42 4.40 -5.11
C GLU A 595 -5.42 3.54 -5.85
N VAL A 596 -4.23 4.07 -6.10
CA VAL A 596 -3.11 3.32 -6.65
C VAL A 596 -2.08 3.09 -5.60
N TRP A 597 -1.40 1.96 -5.71
CA TRP A 597 -0.42 1.56 -4.74
C TRP A 597 0.79 2.50 -4.77
N THR A 598 1.31 2.92 -3.62
CA THR A 598 2.50 3.79 -3.50
C THR A 598 3.40 3.31 -2.36
N GLU A 599 4.55 3.95 -2.13
CA GLU A 599 5.41 3.67 -0.97
C GLU A 599 4.69 3.88 0.38
N LYS A 600 3.72 4.79 0.42
CA LYS A 600 2.85 5.08 1.58
C LYS A 600 1.62 4.18 1.67
N GLY A 601 1.47 3.22 0.74
CA GLY A 601 0.30 2.36 0.62
C GLY A 601 -0.63 2.83 -0.48
N PHE A 602 -1.90 2.43 -0.46
CA PHE A 602 -2.87 2.96 -1.42
C PHE A 602 -3.01 4.46 -1.18
N THR A 603 -2.70 5.22 -2.22
CA THR A 603 -2.85 6.67 -2.25
C THR A 603 -3.77 6.99 -3.39
N ARG A 604 -4.71 7.89 -3.17
CA ARG A 604 -5.62 8.27 -4.23
C ARG A 604 -4.88 8.77 -5.45
N VAL A 605 -5.28 8.25 -6.61
CA VAL A 605 -5.05 8.95 -7.87
C VAL A 605 -5.83 10.23 -7.82
N LYS A 606 -5.15 11.36 -7.81
CA LYS A 606 -5.80 12.66 -8.02
C LYS A 606 -6.22 12.80 -9.48
N ARG A 607 -5.42 12.24 -10.39
CA ARG A 607 -5.40 12.67 -11.80
C ARG A 607 -4.68 11.64 -12.71
N VAL A 608 -5.06 11.38 -13.99
CA VAL A 608 -4.31 10.47 -14.93
C VAL A 608 -4.04 10.94 -16.39
N ILE A 609 -2.86 11.50 -16.75
CA ILE A 609 -2.68 12.09 -18.09
C ILE A 609 -2.57 11.01 -19.18
N ARG A 610 -3.56 10.89 -20.05
CA ARG A 610 -3.41 10.28 -21.38
C ARG A 610 -2.65 11.23 -22.32
N LYS A 611 -1.42 10.88 -22.71
CA LYS A 611 -0.53 11.65 -23.60
C LYS A 611 -0.23 10.85 -24.89
N PRO A 612 -0.09 11.45 -26.09
CA PRO A 612 0.28 10.71 -27.30
C PRO A 612 1.68 10.07 -27.21
N ASN A 613 1.82 8.81 -27.64
CA ASN A 613 3.09 8.10 -27.64
C ASN A 613 4.04 8.66 -28.72
N ARG A 614 5.21 9.17 -28.30
CA ARG A 614 6.22 9.83 -29.16
C ARG A 614 7.67 9.62 -28.71
N LYS A 615 7.90 8.73 -27.74
CA LYS A 615 9.17 8.57 -27.02
C LYS A 615 9.65 7.13 -27.09
N LYS A 616 10.89 6.88 -26.68
CA LYS A 616 11.37 5.51 -26.48
C LYS A 616 10.88 4.97 -25.13
N LEU A 617 10.52 3.69 -25.09
CA LEU A 617 10.13 2.98 -23.87
C LEU A 617 11.15 1.88 -23.53
N TYR A 618 11.25 1.57 -22.25
CA TYR A 618 12.12 0.52 -21.72
C TYR A 618 11.34 -0.44 -20.82
N THR A 619 11.65 -1.73 -20.90
CA THR A 619 11.29 -2.74 -19.90
C THR A 619 12.37 -2.78 -18.82
N ILE A 620 12.01 -2.37 -17.60
CA ILE A 620 12.87 -2.40 -16.42
C ILE A 620 12.47 -3.60 -15.57
N ARG A 621 13.33 -4.62 -15.54
CA ARG A 621 13.11 -5.87 -14.82
C ARG A 621 14.00 -5.93 -13.59
N THR A 622 13.41 -5.85 -12.41
CA THR A 622 13.95 -6.50 -11.20
C THR A 622 13.43 -7.94 -11.16
N LYS A 623 13.80 -8.71 -10.14
CA LYS A 623 13.22 -10.06 -9.96
C LYS A 623 11.96 -10.05 -9.09
N LYS A 624 11.64 -8.92 -8.42
CA LYS A 624 10.35 -8.61 -7.77
C LYS A 624 9.47 -7.67 -8.59
N GLY A 625 9.87 -7.30 -9.81
CA GLY A 625 9.00 -6.53 -10.69
C GLY A 625 9.50 -6.30 -12.10
N VAL A 626 8.56 -6.06 -13.00
CA VAL A 626 8.80 -5.62 -14.38
C VAL A 626 7.91 -4.41 -14.63
N VAL A 627 8.51 -3.25 -14.87
CA VAL A 627 7.80 -2.01 -15.25
C VAL A 627 8.22 -1.55 -16.64
N HIS A 628 7.29 -1.00 -17.40
CA HIS A 628 7.55 -0.24 -18.63
C HIS A 628 7.32 1.24 -18.40
N ALA A 629 8.24 2.07 -18.87
CA ALA A 629 8.21 3.51 -18.66
C ALA A 629 8.83 4.25 -19.85
N THR A 630 8.42 5.50 -20.09
CA THR A 630 9.12 6.33 -21.10
C THR A 630 10.54 6.64 -20.61
N GLU A 631 11.44 6.93 -21.55
CA GLU A 631 12.85 7.20 -21.27
C GLU A 631 13.10 8.26 -20.18
N ASP A 632 12.16 9.20 -20.01
CA ASP A 632 12.16 10.33 -19.09
C ASP A 632 11.11 10.21 -17.95
N HIS A 633 10.56 9.02 -17.69
CA HIS A 633 9.64 8.78 -16.58
C HIS A 633 10.40 8.35 -15.34
N SER A 634 10.39 9.15 -14.27
CA SER A 634 11.26 8.93 -13.12
C SER A 634 10.61 8.03 -12.07
N LEU A 635 11.10 6.79 -12.05
CA LEU A 635 10.95 5.80 -10.99
C LEU A 635 11.60 6.32 -9.70
N VAL A 636 11.31 5.73 -8.55
CA VAL A 636 12.02 6.02 -7.29
C VAL A 636 12.97 4.88 -6.93
N ARG A 637 14.06 5.18 -6.25
CA ARG A 637 15.00 4.25 -5.62
C ARG A 637 14.60 3.94 -4.19
N ALA A 638 15.15 2.86 -3.65
CA ALA A 638 14.82 2.36 -2.31
C ALA A 638 15.15 3.30 -1.13
N ASP A 639 15.59 4.52 -1.39
CA ASP A 639 15.90 5.61 -0.44
C ASP A 639 15.20 6.94 -0.82
N GLY A 640 14.06 6.87 -1.51
CA GLY A 640 13.27 8.03 -1.93
C GLY A 640 13.89 8.85 -3.08
N SER A 641 15.09 8.50 -3.53
CA SER A 641 15.83 9.21 -4.57
C SER A 641 15.38 8.77 -5.97
N GLU A 642 15.12 9.68 -6.90
CA GLU A 642 14.42 9.35 -8.15
C GLU A 642 15.35 9.07 -9.37
N VAL A 643 14.83 8.35 -10.37
CA VAL A 643 15.58 7.81 -11.53
C VAL A 643 14.70 7.45 -12.73
N GLU A 644 14.87 8.15 -13.85
CA GLU A 644 14.32 7.69 -15.15
C GLU A 644 15.08 6.47 -15.71
N PRO A 645 14.41 5.57 -16.47
CA PRO A 645 14.98 4.35 -17.07
C PRO A 645 16.28 4.52 -17.85
N GLY A 646 16.45 5.62 -18.60
CA GLY A 646 17.62 5.83 -19.46
C GLY A 646 18.96 5.99 -18.72
N GLU A 647 18.94 6.09 -17.39
CA GLU A 647 20.14 6.17 -16.55
C GLU A 647 20.09 5.24 -15.33
N LEU A 648 19.26 4.20 -15.42
CA LEU A 648 19.20 3.11 -14.47
C LEU A 648 20.18 2.02 -14.92
N GLN A 649 20.83 1.32 -13.99
CA GLN A 649 21.80 0.25 -14.28
C GLN A 649 21.33 -1.11 -13.72
N GLU A 650 21.72 -2.20 -14.39
CA GLU A 650 21.60 -3.55 -13.79
C GLU A 650 22.48 -3.60 -12.53
N GLY A 651 21.85 -3.65 -11.35
CA GLY A 651 22.50 -3.42 -10.06
C GLY A 651 21.78 -2.41 -9.16
N GLU A 652 20.95 -1.51 -9.69
CA GLU A 652 20.26 -0.50 -8.88
C GLU A 652 19.00 -1.05 -8.21
N SER A 653 18.80 -0.77 -6.91
CA SER A 653 17.57 -1.15 -6.18
C SER A 653 16.53 -0.04 -6.23
N LEU A 654 15.44 -0.26 -6.98
CA LEU A 654 14.30 0.66 -7.05
C LEU A 654 13.43 0.58 -5.78
N LEU A 655 12.66 1.62 -5.49
CA LEU A 655 11.63 1.62 -4.47
C LEU A 655 10.58 0.57 -4.84
N HIS A 656 10.47 -0.47 -4.02
CA HIS A 656 9.45 -1.49 -4.18
C HIS A 656 8.55 -1.50 -2.96
N ARG A 657 7.26 -1.20 -3.16
CA ARG A 657 6.22 -1.47 -2.17
C ARG A 657 5.59 -2.81 -2.48
N ASN A 658 5.67 -3.76 -1.55
CA ASN A 658 5.08 -5.09 -1.72
C ASN A 658 3.57 -5.01 -2.01
N VAL A 659 3.13 -5.47 -3.18
CA VAL A 659 1.73 -5.42 -3.60
C VAL A 659 0.81 -6.30 -2.76
N SER A 660 1.30 -7.34 -2.07
CA SER A 660 0.42 -8.07 -1.13
C SER A 660 0.05 -7.25 0.10
N ASP A 661 0.89 -6.31 0.54
CA ASP A 661 0.59 -5.44 1.70
C ASP A 661 -0.57 -4.47 1.38
N ALA A 662 -0.97 -4.40 0.10
CA ALA A 662 -2.13 -3.66 -0.37
C ALA A 662 -3.45 -4.33 0.02
N SER A 663 -3.40 -5.62 0.33
CA SER A 663 -4.55 -6.40 0.74
C SER A 663 -4.78 -6.24 2.24
N THR A 664 -5.79 -5.48 2.62
CA THR A 664 -6.24 -5.34 4.01
C THR A 664 -7.53 -6.10 4.29
N ASP A 665 -8.29 -6.43 3.25
CA ASP A 665 -9.42 -7.35 3.34
C ASP A 665 -9.38 -8.41 2.24
N VAL A 666 -9.95 -9.55 2.61
CA VAL A 666 -10.48 -10.54 1.69
C VAL A 666 -11.97 -10.19 1.52
N GLN A 667 -12.56 -10.42 0.35
CA GLN A 667 -14.00 -10.52 0.18
C GLN A 667 -14.26 -11.38 -1.05
N THR A 668 -14.67 -12.64 -0.84
CA THR A 668 -15.61 -13.33 -1.73
C THR A 668 -16.24 -14.51 -1.01
N ASP A 669 -17.48 -14.83 -1.40
CA ASP A 669 -18.13 -16.12 -1.12
C ASP A 669 -17.75 -17.15 -2.23
N LEU A 670 -16.50 -17.07 -2.71
CA LEU A 670 -16.02 -17.84 -3.85
C LEU A 670 -15.81 -19.30 -3.45
N SER A 671 -16.68 -20.19 -3.93
CA SER A 671 -16.55 -21.61 -3.65
C SER A 671 -15.20 -22.15 -4.13
N LEU A 672 -14.62 -23.08 -3.37
CA LEU A 672 -13.32 -23.68 -3.72
C LEU A 672 -13.35 -24.42 -5.08
N ASP A 673 -14.51 -24.93 -5.48
CA ASP A 673 -14.71 -25.53 -6.80
C ASP A 673 -14.71 -24.47 -7.91
N ARG A 674 -15.29 -23.29 -7.68
CA ARG A 674 -15.29 -22.17 -8.63
C ARG A 674 -13.91 -21.52 -8.72
N ALA A 675 -13.24 -21.29 -7.59
CA ALA A 675 -11.86 -20.79 -7.54
C ALA A 675 -10.89 -21.72 -8.30
N TRP A 676 -10.96 -23.03 -8.02
CA TRP A 676 -10.15 -24.03 -8.72
C TRP A 676 -10.45 -24.09 -10.22
N LEU A 677 -11.73 -23.95 -10.61
CA LEU A 677 -12.12 -23.90 -12.02
C LEU A 677 -11.60 -22.63 -12.73
N TYR A 678 -11.64 -21.47 -12.08
CA TYR A 678 -11.04 -20.24 -12.60
C TYR A 678 -9.53 -20.39 -12.81
N GLY A 679 -8.81 -20.96 -11.84
CA GLY A 679 -7.37 -21.21 -11.96
C GLY A 679 -7.05 -22.11 -13.16
N PHE A 680 -7.77 -23.24 -13.25
CA PHE A 680 -7.64 -24.19 -14.35
C PHE A 680 -7.94 -23.56 -15.72
N PHE A 681 -8.88 -22.60 -15.76
CA PHE A 681 -9.18 -21.83 -16.96
C PHE A 681 -8.09 -20.78 -17.29
N CYS A 682 -7.55 -20.07 -16.29
CA CYS A 682 -6.50 -19.09 -16.51
C CYS A 682 -5.20 -19.75 -17.03
N GLY A 683 -4.93 -21.01 -16.67
CA GLY A 683 -3.98 -21.87 -17.39
C GLY A 683 -4.44 -22.23 -18.81
N ASP A 684 -5.11 -23.38 -18.97
CA ASP A 684 -5.39 -24.03 -20.28
C ASP A 684 -6.80 -23.80 -20.86
N GLY A 685 -7.57 -22.91 -20.23
CA GLY A 685 -8.91 -22.54 -20.67
C GLY A 685 -8.95 -21.57 -21.84
N SER A 686 -10.05 -21.65 -22.60
CA SER A 686 -10.39 -20.73 -23.69
C SER A 686 -11.89 -20.43 -23.71
N SER A 687 -12.22 -19.14 -23.84
CA SER A 687 -13.57 -18.60 -24.03
C SER A 687 -13.57 -17.59 -25.17
N GLY A 688 -14.62 -17.60 -25.99
CA GLY A 688 -14.77 -16.64 -27.08
C GLY A 688 -16.11 -16.74 -27.79
N ASP A 689 -16.61 -15.58 -28.21
CA ASP A 689 -17.73 -15.41 -29.14
C ASP A 689 -17.16 -14.96 -30.50
N TYR A 690 -17.47 -15.71 -31.56
CA TYR A 690 -16.91 -15.46 -32.89
C TYR A 690 -18.03 -15.50 -33.94
N ALA A 691 -18.12 -14.47 -34.77
CA ALA A 691 -18.93 -14.54 -35.99
C ALA A 691 -18.32 -15.57 -36.96
N TYR A 692 -19.14 -16.39 -37.62
CA TYR A 692 -18.68 -17.30 -38.67
C TYR A 692 -19.74 -17.52 -39.76
N ASP A 693 -19.31 -17.74 -41.00
CA ASP A 693 -20.21 -18.07 -42.11
C ASP A 693 -20.68 -19.54 -42.05
N HIS A 694 -22.00 -19.75 -42.03
CA HIS A 694 -22.59 -21.09 -42.03
C HIS A 694 -23.11 -21.51 -43.43
N PRO A 695 -22.55 -22.55 -44.08
CA PRO A 695 -22.73 -22.85 -45.51
C PRO A 695 -24.12 -23.37 -45.93
N LYS A 696 -25.14 -23.29 -45.06
CA LYS A 696 -26.53 -23.69 -45.34
C LYS A 696 -27.60 -22.72 -44.82
N ASN A 697 -27.22 -21.55 -44.33
CA ASN A 697 -28.17 -20.49 -43.98
C ASN A 697 -27.53 -19.14 -44.27
N THR A 698 -28.15 -18.32 -45.11
CA THR A 698 -27.50 -17.17 -45.77
C THR A 698 -28.08 -15.82 -45.32
N ASP A 699 -28.75 -15.76 -44.16
CA ASP A 699 -29.60 -14.61 -43.80
C ASP A 699 -29.68 -14.28 -42.30
N TRP A 700 -28.66 -14.63 -41.48
CA TRP A 700 -28.49 -14.06 -40.12
C TRP A 700 -27.06 -14.18 -39.57
N ASP A 701 -26.68 -13.22 -38.71
CA ASP A 701 -25.41 -13.16 -37.94
C ASP A 701 -25.20 -14.45 -37.12
N THR A 702 -24.48 -15.40 -37.70
CA THR A 702 -24.33 -16.74 -37.12
C THR A 702 -23.15 -16.76 -36.16
N ARG A 703 -23.36 -16.27 -34.93
CA ARG A 703 -22.33 -16.30 -33.89
C ARG A 703 -22.12 -17.69 -33.31
N LYS A 704 -20.86 -18.00 -33.00
CA LYS A 704 -20.41 -19.22 -32.34
C LYS A 704 -19.75 -18.88 -31.02
N THR A 705 -20.52 -19.00 -29.95
CA THR A 705 -20.00 -19.06 -28.58
C THR A 705 -19.27 -20.38 -28.37
N SER A 706 -18.08 -20.29 -27.76
CA SER A 706 -17.28 -21.47 -27.42
C SER A 706 -16.59 -21.29 -26.07
N TRP A 707 -16.65 -22.35 -25.27
CA TRP A 707 -15.96 -22.46 -23.99
C TRP A 707 -15.37 -23.86 -23.92
N SER A 708 -14.12 -24.00 -23.51
CA SER A 708 -13.51 -25.32 -23.29
C SER A 708 -12.30 -25.30 -22.37
N LEU A 709 -12.12 -26.41 -21.66
CA LEU A 709 -10.89 -26.79 -20.98
C LEU A 709 -10.28 -28.01 -21.68
N ASN A 710 -8.95 -28.04 -21.77
CA ASN A 710 -8.20 -29.14 -22.36
C ASN A 710 -7.21 -29.64 -21.29
N ASN A 711 -7.04 -30.95 -21.14
CA ASN A 711 -6.04 -31.51 -20.22
C ASN A 711 -5.77 -33.00 -20.53
N ASN A 712 -4.61 -33.51 -20.14
CA ASN A 712 -4.25 -34.92 -20.31
C ASN A 712 -4.83 -35.83 -19.22
N ASN A 713 -5.15 -35.28 -18.04
CA ASN A 713 -5.78 -36.03 -16.96
C ASN A 713 -7.32 -35.91 -17.03
N ARG A 714 -7.97 -37.02 -17.38
CA ARG A 714 -9.43 -37.13 -17.46
C ARG A 714 -10.13 -36.93 -16.13
N GLU A 715 -9.51 -37.28 -15.00
CA GLU A 715 -10.09 -37.12 -13.66
C GLU A 715 -10.16 -35.64 -13.26
N LEU A 716 -9.16 -34.83 -13.66
CA LEU A 716 -9.19 -33.37 -13.48
C LEU A 716 -10.28 -32.72 -14.31
N LEU A 717 -10.48 -33.16 -15.56
CA LEU A 717 -11.62 -32.71 -16.38
C LEU A 717 -12.97 -33.20 -15.82
N GLN A 718 -13.01 -34.35 -15.15
CA GLN A 718 -14.23 -34.83 -14.48
C GLN A 718 -14.55 -34.00 -13.23
N ARG A 719 -13.53 -33.55 -12.48
CA ARG A 719 -13.68 -32.57 -11.41
C ARG A 719 -14.20 -31.23 -11.96
N ALA A 720 -13.58 -30.71 -13.03
CA ALA A 720 -14.03 -29.49 -13.70
C ALA A 720 -15.47 -29.61 -14.25
N ALA A 721 -15.88 -30.80 -14.72
CA ALA A 721 -17.25 -31.05 -15.16
C ALA A 721 -18.28 -30.96 -14.03
N VAL A 722 -17.92 -31.50 -12.85
CA VAL A 722 -18.74 -31.40 -11.63
C VAL A 722 -18.82 -29.96 -11.14
N ALA A 723 -17.69 -29.25 -11.10
CA ALA A 723 -17.65 -27.82 -10.76
C ALA A 723 -18.52 -26.98 -11.71
N LEU A 724 -18.40 -27.12 -13.03
CA LEU A 724 -19.27 -26.43 -14.01
C LEU A 724 -20.76 -26.68 -13.77
N SER A 725 -21.14 -27.93 -13.49
CA SER A 725 -22.55 -28.28 -13.28
C SER A 725 -23.08 -27.78 -11.94
N LYS A 726 -22.23 -27.69 -10.91
CA LYS A 726 -22.59 -27.24 -9.57
C LYS A 726 -22.63 -25.72 -9.48
N GLU A 727 -21.63 -25.05 -10.03
CA GLU A 727 -21.38 -23.61 -9.86
C GLU A 727 -22.08 -22.73 -10.91
N PHE A 728 -22.40 -23.30 -12.09
CA PHE A 728 -23.02 -22.58 -13.22
C PHE A 728 -24.26 -23.31 -13.80
N GLY A 729 -24.67 -24.45 -13.23
CA GLY A 729 -25.76 -25.28 -13.79
C GLY A 729 -25.42 -25.95 -15.14
N VAL A 730 -24.19 -25.79 -15.63
CA VAL A 730 -23.78 -26.23 -16.98
C VAL A 730 -23.35 -27.70 -16.97
N ASN A 731 -24.28 -28.56 -17.38
CA ASN A 731 -23.95 -29.94 -17.75
C ASN A 731 -22.86 -29.95 -18.84
N SER A 732 -21.90 -30.86 -18.74
CA SER A 732 -20.75 -30.94 -19.65
C SER A 732 -20.36 -32.38 -19.97
N ARG A 733 -19.67 -32.56 -21.11
CA ARG A 733 -19.15 -33.84 -21.59
C ARG A 733 -17.64 -33.75 -21.82
N ILE A 734 -16.92 -34.80 -21.44
CA ILE A 734 -15.53 -34.99 -21.81
C ILE A 734 -15.49 -35.74 -23.14
N ASN A 735 -14.88 -35.13 -24.15
CA ASN A 735 -14.65 -35.77 -25.45
C ASN A 735 -13.24 -36.38 -25.46
N GLU A 736 -13.12 -37.57 -26.03
CA GLU A 736 -11.84 -38.26 -26.22
C GLU A 736 -11.16 -37.70 -27.49
N THR A 737 -10.28 -36.72 -27.29
CA THR A 737 -9.59 -35.98 -28.36
C THR A 737 -8.08 -36.26 -28.43
N LEU A 738 -7.60 -37.29 -27.71
CA LEU A 738 -6.17 -37.64 -27.60
C LEU A 738 -5.48 -37.77 -28.96
N GLU A 739 -6.12 -38.40 -29.95
CA GLU A 739 -5.55 -38.59 -31.29
C GLU A 739 -5.39 -37.28 -32.09
N SER A 740 -6.13 -36.22 -31.75
CA SER A 740 -6.17 -34.96 -32.52
C SER A 740 -5.52 -33.77 -31.81
N SER A 741 -5.54 -33.72 -30.48
CA SER A 741 -4.99 -32.61 -29.69
C SER A 741 -4.06 -33.03 -28.55
N GLY A 742 -3.70 -34.32 -28.45
CA GLY A 742 -2.91 -34.91 -27.36
C GLY A 742 -3.63 -34.96 -26.00
N THR A 743 -4.72 -34.19 -25.86
CA THR A 743 -5.48 -33.91 -24.65
C THR A 743 -6.90 -34.46 -24.75
N TYR A 744 -7.55 -34.67 -23.60
CA TYR A 744 -9.01 -34.74 -23.51
C TYR A 744 -9.59 -33.31 -23.50
N LYS A 745 -10.84 -33.15 -23.97
CA LYS A 745 -11.48 -31.83 -24.05
C LYS A 745 -12.86 -31.83 -23.39
N LEU A 746 -13.00 -31.02 -22.34
CA LEU A 746 -14.26 -30.77 -21.65
C LEU A 746 -15.03 -29.66 -22.35
N GLN A 747 -16.31 -29.90 -22.64
CA GLN A 747 -17.22 -28.91 -23.23
C GLN A 747 -18.64 -29.02 -22.65
N PRO A 748 -19.37 -27.91 -22.51
CA PRO A 748 -20.80 -27.91 -22.20
C PRO A 748 -21.62 -28.83 -23.11
N SER A 749 -22.62 -29.50 -22.54
CA SER A 749 -23.49 -30.47 -23.22
C SER A 749 -24.95 -30.34 -22.79
N ASN A 750 -25.83 -29.99 -23.73
CA ASN A 750 -27.27 -29.96 -23.48
C ASN A 750 -27.86 -31.38 -23.43
N ASN A 751 -28.12 -31.88 -22.22
CA ASN A 751 -28.79 -33.17 -21.97
C ASN A 751 -30.29 -33.13 -22.31
N GLY A 752 -30.61 -33.15 -23.61
CA GLY A 752 -31.82 -33.83 -24.09
C GLY A 752 -33.17 -33.09 -24.04
N LYS A 753 -33.22 -31.75 -23.87
CA LYS A 753 -34.42 -30.98 -24.23
C LYS A 753 -34.11 -29.86 -25.24
N ARG A 754 -34.59 -30.06 -26.48
CA ARG A 754 -34.90 -28.98 -27.43
C ARG A 754 -36.35 -28.58 -27.19
N GLY A 755 -36.61 -27.34 -26.80
CA GLY A 755 -37.95 -26.79 -26.58
C GLY A 755 -37.85 -25.40 -25.94
N ALA A 756 -38.78 -24.52 -26.27
CA ALA A 756 -38.75 -23.12 -25.84
C ALA A 756 -38.60 -23.02 -24.30
N GLY A 757 -37.55 -22.33 -23.85
CA GLY A 757 -37.12 -22.29 -22.45
C GLY A 757 -35.63 -22.63 -22.24
N SER A 758 -34.95 -23.24 -23.23
CA SER A 758 -33.52 -23.58 -23.14
C SER A 758 -32.56 -22.49 -23.64
N ASN A 759 -32.89 -21.21 -23.45
CA ASN A 759 -32.01 -20.08 -23.75
C ASN A 759 -31.24 -19.66 -22.48
N GLY A 760 -29.95 -19.36 -22.59
CA GLY A 760 -29.17 -18.72 -21.52
C GLY A 760 -27.75 -19.28 -21.34
N MET A 761 -27.62 -20.51 -20.84
CA MET A 761 -26.44 -20.86 -20.02
C MET A 761 -25.07 -20.91 -20.73
N LEU A 762 -24.94 -21.32 -22.00
CA LEU A 762 -23.63 -21.31 -22.68
C LEU A 762 -23.15 -19.88 -23.05
N PRO A 763 -23.96 -19.01 -23.67
CA PRO A 763 -23.60 -17.60 -23.83
C PRO A 763 -23.29 -16.90 -22.51
N SER A 764 -24.07 -17.15 -21.45
CA SER A 764 -23.78 -16.61 -20.10
C SER A 764 -22.43 -17.09 -19.57
N LEU A 765 -22.08 -18.37 -19.73
CA LEU A 765 -20.77 -18.90 -19.35
C LEU A 765 -19.62 -18.26 -20.15
N VAL A 766 -19.81 -18.03 -21.46
CA VAL A 766 -18.80 -17.37 -22.30
C VAL A 766 -18.62 -15.91 -21.93
N LYS A 767 -19.73 -15.19 -21.67
CA LYS A 767 -19.74 -13.80 -21.18
C LYS A 767 -18.97 -13.70 -19.86
N HIS A 768 -19.39 -14.47 -18.85
CA HIS A 768 -18.77 -14.56 -17.52
C HIS A 768 -17.25 -14.74 -17.60
N PHE A 769 -16.76 -15.77 -18.29
CA PHE A 769 -15.31 -16.02 -18.38
C PHE A 769 -14.54 -14.99 -19.23
N ASN A 770 -15.20 -14.20 -20.06
CA ASN A 770 -14.54 -13.08 -20.76
C ASN A 770 -14.38 -11.86 -19.84
N GLU A 771 -15.39 -11.53 -19.04
CA GLU A 771 -15.37 -10.37 -18.12
C GLU A 771 -14.49 -10.63 -16.89
N THR A 772 -14.60 -11.84 -16.32
CA THR A 772 -13.90 -12.23 -15.09
C THR A 772 -12.43 -12.60 -15.31
N CYS A 773 -12.06 -13.19 -16.46
CA CYS A 773 -10.71 -13.77 -16.66
C CYS A 773 -9.87 -13.08 -17.76
N TYR A 774 -10.38 -12.05 -18.43
CA TYR A 774 -9.63 -11.27 -19.43
C TYR A 774 -9.78 -9.75 -19.19
N THR A 775 -8.79 -8.97 -19.63
CA THR A 775 -8.85 -7.50 -19.78
C THR A 775 -9.50 -7.09 -21.12
N PRO A 776 -9.87 -5.81 -21.31
CA PRO A 776 -10.37 -5.28 -22.59
C PRO A 776 -9.40 -5.54 -23.76
N SER A 777 -8.10 -5.41 -23.53
CA SER A 777 -7.01 -5.75 -24.48
C SER A 777 -6.85 -7.25 -24.78
N ARG A 778 -7.75 -8.11 -24.24
CA ARG A 778 -7.74 -9.58 -24.37
C ARG A 778 -6.50 -10.25 -23.77
N GLN A 779 -5.83 -9.60 -22.80
CA GLN A 779 -4.90 -10.30 -21.93
C GLN A 779 -5.67 -11.15 -20.91
N LYS A 780 -5.16 -12.32 -20.50
CA LYS A 780 -5.72 -12.98 -19.31
C LYS A 780 -5.40 -12.14 -18.06
N ARG A 781 -6.26 -12.16 -17.05
CA ARG A 781 -5.99 -11.64 -15.70
C ARG A 781 -6.33 -12.67 -14.61
N VAL A 782 -5.86 -12.45 -13.39
CA VAL A 782 -6.45 -13.10 -12.22
C VAL A 782 -7.81 -12.43 -11.98
N PRO A 783 -8.90 -13.19 -11.76
CA PRO A 783 -10.18 -12.60 -11.40
C PRO A 783 -10.10 -11.74 -10.14
N GLN A 784 -10.82 -10.61 -10.14
CA GLN A 784 -10.96 -9.77 -8.95
C GLN A 784 -11.48 -10.58 -7.73
N ASP A 785 -12.45 -11.47 -7.97
CA ASP A 785 -12.94 -12.47 -6.99
C ASP A 785 -11.84 -13.30 -6.30
N VAL A 786 -10.74 -13.55 -7.01
CA VAL A 786 -9.63 -14.38 -6.57
C VAL A 786 -8.53 -13.53 -5.95
N LEU A 787 -8.25 -12.33 -6.49
CA LEU A 787 -7.38 -11.34 -5.82
C LEU A 787 -7.89 -11.09 -4.39
N ASN A 788 -9.20 -10.91 -4.25
CA ASN A 788 -9.86 -10.70 -2.96
C ASN A 788 -10.29 -11.98 -2.25
N GLY A 789 -10.05 -13.17 -2.83
CA GLY A 789 -10.44 -14.45 -2.25
C GLY A 789 -9.67 -14.79 -0.96
N ASP A 790 -10.25 -15.64 -0.11
CA ASP A 790 -9.57 -16.12 1.10
C ASP A 790 -8.40 -17.05 0.76
N THR A 791 -7.53 -17.35 1.73
CA THR A 791 -6.35 -18.21 1.50
C THR A 791 -6.71 -19.58 0.93
N GLN A 792 -7.91 -20.12 1.23
CA GLN A 792 -8.38 -21.38 0.66
C GLN A 792 -8.83 -21.20 -0.80
N ALA A 793 -9.51 -20.10 -1.14
CA ALA A 793 -9.90 -19.77 -2.51
C ALA A 793 -8.68 -19.41 -3.37
N ILE A 794 -7.71 -18.66 -2.86
CA ILE A 794 -6.43 -18.38 -3.53
C ILE A 794 -5.65 -19.68 -3.75
N GLN A 795 -5.51 -20.53 -2.71
CA GLN A 795 -4.84 -21.83 -2.87
C GLN A 795 -5.62 -22.73 -3.84
N ALA A 796 -6.95 -22.72 -3.83
CA ALA A 796 -7.75 -23.47 -4.78
C ALA A 796 -7.55 -22.99 -6.22
N PHE A 797 -7.50 -21.67 -6.46
CA PHE A 797 -7.16 -21.10 -7.77
C PHE A 797 -5.74 -21.50 -8.20
N LEU A 798 -4.76 -21.38 -7.32
CA LEU A 798 -3.37 -21.74 -7.62
C LEU A 798 -3.22 -23.26 -7.87
N ASP A 799 -3.93 -24.10 -7.12
CA ASP A 799 -4.06 -25.55 -7.37
C ASP A 799 -4.76 -25.85 -8.70
N GLY A 800 -5.72 -25.02 -9.11
CA GLY A 800 -6.40 -25.08 -10.40
C GLY A 800 -5.46 -24.75 -11.54
N TYR A 801 -4.74 -23.64 -11.40
CA TYR A 801 -3.74 -23.17 -12.36
C TYR A 801 -2.64 -24.22 -12.53
N MET A 802 -2.10 -24.78 -11.44
CA MET A 802 -1.11 -25.86 -11.47
C MET A 802 -1.68 -27.19 -12.01
N ALA A 803 -2.97 -27.45 -11.84
CA ALA A 803 -3.62 -28.62 -12.44
C ALA A 803 -3.80 -28.49 -13.97
N ALA A 804 -3.73 -27.28 -14.50
CA ALA A 804 -3.69 -26.98 -15.93
C ALA A 804 -2.24 -26.90 -16.49
N ASP A 805 -1.46 -25.93 -16.01
CA ASP A 805 -0.15 -25.50 -16.55
C ASP A 805 1.06 -26.15 -15.82
N GLY A 806 0.81 -26.86 -14.71
CA GLY A 806 1.85 -27.23 -13.75
C GLY A 806 2.70 -28.45 -14.12
N HIS A 807 4.02 -28.25 -14.13
CA HIS A 807 5.02 -29.32 -14.15
C HIS A 807 5.13 -30.00 -12.77
N VAL A 808 4.24 -30.97 -12.48
CA VAL A 808 4.25 -31.70 -11.19
C VAL A 808 5.37 -32.75 -11.15
N GLY A 809 6.58 -32.33 -10.77
CA GLY A 809 7.75 -33.20 -10.61
C GLY A 809 7.66 -34.14 -9.41
N SER A 810 8.02 -35.40 -9.58
CA SER A 810 7.82 -36.50 -8.60
C SER A 810 8.63 -36.43 -7.29
N ARG A 811 9.30 -35.31 -7.01
CA ARG A 811 10.07 -35.06 -5.78
C ARG A 811 9.59 -33.86 -4.95
N TYR A 812 8.61 -33.09 -5.43
CA TYR A 812 8.14 -31.89 -4.74
C TYR A 812 6.68 -32.05 -4.27
N SER A 813 6.36 -31.45 -3.13
CA SER A 813 5.05 -31.56 -2.47
C SER A 813 3.95 -30.79 -3.21
N LYS A 814 2.70 -30.90 -2.74
CA LYS A 814 1.49 -30.29 -3.30
C LYS A 814 1.44 -28.74 -3.15
N ARG A 815 2.48 -28.02 -3.58
CA ARG A 815 2.62 -26.56 -3.48
C ARG A 815 2.91 -25.97 -4.87
N PHE A 816 2.46 -24.74 -5.14
CA PHE A 816 2.68 -24.04 -6.41
C PHE A 816 4.18 -23.81 -6.63
N HIS A 817 4.69 -24.00 -7.86
CA HIS A 817 6.14 -23.99 -8.12
C HIS A 817 6.57 -23.01 -9.21
N GLU A 818 5.92 -23.05 -10.38
CA GLU A 818 6.30 -22.22 -11.52
C GLU A 818 5.11 -22.01 -12.47
N ALA A 819 5.00 -20.81 -13.03
CA ALA A 819 4.06 -20.45 -14.10
C ALA A 819 4.78 -19.65 -15.19
N ASP A 820 4.26 -19.70 -16.43
CA ASP A 820 4.84 -19.03 -17.60
C ASP A 820 3.70 -18.47 -18.46
N THR A 821 3.51 -17.15 -18.45
CA THR A 821 2.37 -16.48 -19.10
C THR A 821 2.81 -15.34 -20.00
N ARG A 822 2.15 -15.17 -21.15
CA ARG A 822 2.35 -14.01 -22.04
C ARG A 822 1.51 -12.78 -21.67
N HIS A 823 0.83 -12.83 -20.53
CA HIS A 823 -0.18 -11.86 -20.14
C HIS A 823 0.27 -11.11 -18.88
N GLN A 824 0.51 -9.82 -19.01
CA GLN A 824 1.15 -8.98 -18.01
C GLN A 824 0.25 -8.72 -16.78
N PRO A 825 -1.08 -8.48 -16.92
CA PRO A 825 -2.01 -8.42 -15.78
C PRO A 825 -2.15 -9.76 -15.05
N LEU A 826 -2.23 -10.90 -15.75
CA LEU A 826 -2.19 -12.24 -15.12
C LEU A 826 -0.86 -12.49 -14.40
N ALA A 827 0.27 -12.03 -14.95
CA ALA A 827 1.56 -12.13 -14.26
C ALA A 827 1.56 -11.32 -12.96
N SER A 828 1.12 -10.07 -13.00
CA SER A 828 1.00 -9.20 -11.83
C SER A 828 0.00 -9.74 -10.79
N GLY A 829 -1.14 -10.30 -11.24
CA GLY A 829 -2.09 -10.98 -10.36
C GLY A 829 -1.54 -12.25 -9.71
N LEU A 830 -0.82 -13.09 -10.46
CA LEU A 830 -0.15 -14.26 -9.90
C LEU A 830 0.96 -13.86 -8.90
N VAL A 831 1.66 -12.74 -9.13
CA VAL A 831 2.58 -12.13 -8.15
C VAL A 831 1.83 -11.80 -6.86
N PHE A 832 0.77 -11.02 -6.96
CA PHE A 832 -0.05 -10.62 -5.82
C PHE A 832 -0.60 -11.84 -5.05
N LEU A 833 -1.17 -12.83 -5.74
CA LEU A 833 -1.68 -14.07 -5.12
C LEU A 833 -0.60 -14.90 -4.42
N LEU A 834 0.58 -15.05 -5.02
CA LEU A 834 1.67 -15.83 -4.43
C LEU A 834 2.14 -15.16 -3.12
N GLN A 835 2.29 -13.84 -3.14
CA GLN A 835 2.66 -13.07 -1.95
C GLN A 835 1.57 -13.08 -0.87
N ARG A 836 0.29 -13.04 -1.26
CA ARG A 836 -0.87 -13.19 -0.35
C ARG A 836 -0.87 -14.50 0.44
N ILE A 837 -0.32 -15.57 -0.12
CA ILE A 837 -0.20 -16.88 0.56
C ILE A 837 1.22 -17.18 1.06
N GLY A 838 2.02 -16.13 1.30
CA GLY A 838 3.33 -16.23 1.94
C GLY A 838 4.48 -16.68 1.03
N TYR A 839 4.25 -16.91 -0.27
CA TYR A 839 5.33 -17.17 -1.21
C TYR A 839 5.96 -15.88 -1.71
N THR A 840 7.28 -15.87 -1.81
CA THR A 840 7.95 -14.90 -2.65
C THR A 840 8.14 -15.47 -4.07
N PHE A 841 8.34 -14.60 -5.05
CA PHE A 841 8.28 -14.99 -6.47
C PHE A 841 9.46 -14.38 -7.21
N ASN A 842 10.18 -15.14 -8.02
CA ASN A 842 10.97 -14.50 -9.06
C ASN A 842 10.09 -14.28 -10.28
N ILE A 843 9.83 -13.02 -10.65
CA ILE A 843 9.40 -12.67 -12.01
C ILE A 843 10.59 -12.52 -12.95
N ASN A 844 10.46 -13.04 -14.15
CA ASN A 844 11.48 -12.96 -15.18
C ASN A 844 10.80 -12.87 -16.54
N VAL A 845 11.11 -11.86 -17.35
CA VAL A 845 10.59 -11.75 -18.71
C VAL A 845 11.59 -12.27 -19.74
N ARG A 846 11.09 -13.05 -20.72
CA ARG A 846 11.78 -13.41 -21.96
C ARG A 846 11.00 -12.88 -23.16
N GLN A 847 11.70 -12.36 -24.16
CA GLN A 847 11.13 -12.00 -25.45
C GLN A 847 11.29 -13.18 -26.41
N VAL A 848 10.21 -13.52 -27.13
CA VAL A 848 10.16 -14.63 -28.10
C VAL A 848 9.59 -14.09 -29.41
N GLU A 849 10.40 -14.15 -30.47
CA GLU A 849 10.03 -13.72 -31.81
C GLU A 849 9.28 -14.86 -32.53
N ARG A 850 8.05 -14.60 -32.98
CA ARG A 850 7.23 -15.51 -33.80
C ARG A 850 6.35 -14.72 -34.77
N ASP A 851 6.14 -15.27 -35.96
CA ASP A 851 5.22 -14.77 -36.98
C ASP A 851 5.37 -13.27 -37.32
N GLY A 852 6.57 -12.70 -37.11
CA GLY A 852 6.91 -11.31 -37.41
C GLY A 852 6.75 -10.30 -36.26
N GLY A 853 6.47 -10.76 -35.02
CA GLY A 853 6.40 -9.90 -33.85
C GLY A 853 7.14 -10.46 -32.63
N VAL A 854 7.54 -9.57 -31.71
CA VAL A 854 8.16 -9.92 -30.44
C VAL A 854 7.09 -10.05 -29.36
N THR A 855 6.97 -11.23 -28.73
CA THR A 855 6.04 -11.45 -27.61
C THR A 855 6.81 -11.66 -26.31
N GLU A 856 6.42 -10.95 -25.26
CA GLU A 856 6.95 -11.14 -23.92
C GLU A 856 6.26 -12.29 -23.17
N TYR A 857 7.05 -13.09 -22.47
CA TYR A 857 6.61 -14.17 -21.60
C TYR A 857 7.17 -13.97 -20.19
N TYR A 858 6.26 -13.76 -19.25
CA TYR A 858 6.47 -13.57 -17.82
C TYR A 858 6.52 -14.94 -17.14
N LYS A 859 7.72 -15.34 -16.77
CA LYS A 859 7.99 -16.56 -16.02
C LYS A 859 8.07 -16.25 -14.53
N LEU A 860 7.15 -16.82 -13.76
CA LEU A 860 7.05 -16.69 -12.31
C LEU A 860 7.53 -17.98 -11.67
N ARG A 861 8.63 -17.91 -10.90
CA ARG A 861 9.11 -19.05 -10.09
C ARG A 861 8.84 -18.77 -8.62
N CYS A 862 7.95 -19.55 -8.03
CA CYS A 862 7.60 -19.54 -6.62
C CYS A 862 8.80 -20.00 -5.77
N GLN A 863 9.11 -19.27 -4.72
CA GLN A 863 10.27 -19.46 -3.85
C GLN A 863 9.85 -19.15 -2.41
N THR A 864 10.40 -19.86 -1.43
CA THR A 864 10.19 -19.53 -0.01
C THR A 864 10.86 -18.22 0.37
N SER A 865 11.96 -17.89 -0.32
CA SER A 865 12.75 -16.69 -0.08
C SER A 865 13.66 -16.41 -1.29
N HIS A 866 14.17 -15.19 -1.42
CA HIS A 866 14.89 -14.69 -2.60
C HIS A 866 16.40 -14.58 -2.40
N ARG A 867 17.28 -15.49 -2.89
CA ARG A 867 18.76 -15.38 -2.65
C ARG A 867 19.25 -14.03 -3.02
N GLY A 868 19.41 -13.13 -1.99
CA GLY A 868 19.68 -11.66 -1.74
C GLY A 868 18.66 -10.44 -1.75
N ASP A 869 19.14 -9.17 -1.81
CA ASP A 869 18.32 -7.92 -2.05
C ASP A 869 17.34 -8.08 -3.21
N PRO A 870 16.03 -7.96 -2.93
CA PRO A 870 15.06 -8.31 -3.92
C PRO A 870 14.65 -7.24 -4.93
N ASN A 871 15.11 -6.01 -4.75
CA ASN A 871 14.65 -4.85 -5.51
C ASN A 871 15.66 -4.41 -6.60
N GLU A 872 16.81 -5.11 -6.66
CA GLU A 872 17.88 -4.86 -7.62
C GLU A 872 17.45 -5.16 -9.08
N VAL A 873 17.65 -4.19 -9.97
CA VAL A 873 17.38 -4.29 -11.41
C VAL A 873 18.30 -5.35 -12.05
N LYS A 874 17.70 -6.36 -12.68
CA LYS A 874 18.40 -7.48 -13.36
C LYS A 874 18.28 -7.48 -14.88
N LYS A 875 17.58 -6.50 -15.47
CA LYS A 875 17.62 -6.19 -16.91
C LYS A 875 16.99 -4.86 -17.19
N ILE A 876 17.53 -4.16 -18.17
CA ILE A 876 16.85 -3.07 -18.87
C ILE A 876 16.95 -3.41 -20.36
N VAL A 877 15.83 -3.38 -21.08
CA VAL A 877 15.78 -3.58 -22.53
C VAL A 877 14.81 -2.61 -23.17
N ASP A 878 14.99 -2.35 -24.46
CA ASP A 878 14.03 -1.60 -25.26
C ASP A 878 12.68 -2.34 -25.30
N TYR A 879 11.59 -1.59 -25.13
CA TYR A 879 10.23 -2.11 -25.23
C TYR A 879 9.61 -1.66 -26.56
N GLU A 880 9.35 -2.61 -27.46
CA GLU A 880 8.63 -2.34 -28.70
C GLU A 880 7.13 -2.23 -28.41
N TYR A 881 6.62 -1.01 -28.52
CA TYR A 881 5.24 -0.66 -28.16
C TYR A 881 4.58 0.09 -29.32
N ASP A 882 3.51 -0.49 -29.85
CA ASP A 882 2.76 -0.01 -31.02
C ASP A 882 1.50 0.82 -30.66
N GLY A 883 1.21 0.99 -29.37
CA GLY A 883 0.08 1.76 -28.88
C GLY A 883 0.22 3.28 -29.08
N GLU A 884 -0.90 3.94 -29.41
CA GLU A 884 -0.92 5.37 -29.78
C GLU A 884 -0.73 6.35 -28.60
N TYR A 885 -0.86 5.89 -27.34
CA TYR A 885 -0.87 6.71 -26.13
C TYR A 885 -0.02 6.13 -24.98
N VAL A 886 0.39 7.00 -24.06
CA VAL A 886 1.04 6.70 -22.76
C VAL A 886 0.32 7.47 -21.64
N TYR A 887 0.41 7.02 -20.40
CA TYR A 887 -0.43 7.42 -19.27
C TYR A 887 0.38 7.73 -18.00
N ASP A 888 -0.15 8.50 -17.05
CA ASP A 888 0.65 9.10 -15.96
C ASP A 888 -0.24 9.51 -14.79
N LEU A 889 0.08 9.15 -13.55
CA LEU A 889 -0.77 9.48 -12.41
C LEU A 889 -0.22 10.66 -11.60
N GLU A 890 -1.11 11.61 -11.31
CA GLU A 890 -0.98 12.42 -10.12
C GLU A 890 -1.59 11.68 -8.95
N THR A 891 -0.90 11.72 -7.82
CA THR A 891 -1.36 11.14 -6.56
C THR A 891 -1.05 12.10 -5.42
N GLU A 892 -1.61 11.85 -4.24
CA GLU A 892 -1.54 12.79 -3.13
C GLU A 892 -0.13 13.10 -2.63
N ASN A 893 0.71 12.07 -2.57
CA ASN A 893 2.14 12.12 -2.27
C ASN A 893 3.00 12.23 -3.53
N HIS A 894 2.38 12.48 -4.67
CA HIS A 894 2.98 12.54 -5.99
C HIS A 894 3.58 11.22 -6.54
N HIS A 895 3.51 10.10 -5.81
CA HIS A 895 4.05 8.78 -6.19
C HIS A 895 3.00 7.76 -6.66
N PHE A 896 3.36 6.79 -7.51
CA PHE A 896 2.50 5.63 -7.80
C PHE A 896 3.24 4.36 -8.25
N HIS A 897 2.57 3.22 -8.15
CA HIS A 897 3.02 1.89 -8.56
C HIS A 897 2.79 1.66 -10.04
N ALA A 898 3.77 1.08 -10.73
CA ALA A 898 3.59 0.61 -12.09
C ALA A 898 4.26 -0.75 -12.34
N GLY A 899 3.56 -1.60 -13.09
CA GLY A 899 4.09 -2.83 -13.67
C GLY A 899 3.79 -4.11 -12.90
N ALA A 900 4.22 -5.23 -13.49
CA ALA A 900 4.04 -6.56 -12.93
C ALA A 900 5.07 -6.81 -11.83
N GLY A 901 4.77 -6.36 -10.61
CA GLY A 901 5.75 -6.29 -9.53
C GLY A 901 5.38 -5.29 -8.46
N ASN A 902 6.37 -4.58 -7.91
CA ASN A 902 6.23 -3.74 -6.72
C ASN A 902 6.71 -2.27 -6.89
N ILE A 903 7.08 -1.79 -8.09
CA ILE A 903 7.92 -0.57 -8.33
C ILE A 903 7.14 0.78 -8.26
N ILE A 904 7.74 1.88 -7.75
CA ILE A 904 7.10 3.23 -7.46
C ILE A 904 7.76 4.48 -8.18
N VAL A 905 7.12 5.70 -8.23
CA VAL A 905 7.48 7.00 -8.97
C VAL A 905 7.27 8.33 -8.13
N HIS A 906 7.39 9.63 -8.57
CA HIS A 906 7.11 10.96 -7.84
C HIS A 906 6.69 12.18 -8.76
N ASN A 907 6.36 13.44 -8.30
CA ASN A 907 6.03 14.74 -9.02
C ASN A 907 6.28 16.09 -8.19
N SER A 908 6.57 17.31 -8.74
CA SER A 908 6.79 18.64 -7.98
C SER A 908 6.84 19.97 -8.82
N ASN A 909 7.28 21.18 -8.32
CA ASN A 909 7.48 22.50 -9.02
C ASN A 909 8.57 23.48 -8.41
N TYR A 910 9.50 24.07 -9.20
CA TYR A 910 10.56 25.04 -8.75
C TYR A 910 10.84 26.24 -9.70
N VAL A 911 11.07 27.44 -9.15
CA VAL A 911 11.26 28.73 -9.87
C VAL A 911 12.66 29.32 -9.67
N LYS A 912 13.35 29.71 -10.74
CA LYS A 912 14.68 30.36 -10.74
C LYS A 912 14.57 31.87 -10.96
N PHE A 913 15.39 32.65 -10.25
CA PHE A 913 15.58 34.09 -10.46
C PHE A 913 16.99 34.43 -10.97
N SER A 914 17.26 35.71 -11.22
CA SER A 914 18.58 36.19 -11.66
C SER A 914 19.67 35.84 -10.65
N SER A 915 20.84 35.41 -11.13
CA SER A 915 22.00 35.08 -10.30
C SER A 915 22.67 36.28 -9.63
N ASP A 916 22.35 37.50 -10.08
CA ASP A 916 22.92 38.75 -9.57
C ASP A 916 22.09 39.32 -8.39
N TRP A 917 20.92 38.74 -8.12
CA TRP A 917 20.05 39.16 -7.03
C TRP A 917 20.47 38.55 -5.69
N SER A 918 20.19 39.27 -4.61
CA SER A 918 20.28 38.75 -3.26
C SER A 918 19.10 37.83 -2.93
N LYS A 919 19.28 36.96 -1.95
CA LYS A 919 18.21 36.15 -1.34
C LYS A 919 16.98 36.97 -0.96
N ALA A 920 17.17 38.19 -0.45
CA ALA A 920 16.10 39.10 -0.07
C ALA A 920 15.29 39.55 -1.31
N GLU A 921 15.95 39.99 -2.38
CA GLU A 921 15.28 40.37 -3.64
C GLU A 921 14.53 39.18 -4.28
N CYS A 922 15.09 37.97 -4.20
CA CYS A 922 14.41 36.75 -4.70
C CYS A 922 13.18 36.38 -3.88
N LEU A 923 13.24 36.45 -2.54
CA LEU A 923 12.10 36.17 -1.66
C LEU A 923 11.03 37.27 -1.75
N GLU A 924 11.42 38.54 -1.78
CA GLU A 924 10.52 39.68 -2.01
C GLU A 924 9.79 39.55 -3.35
N LYS A 925 10.51 39.17 -4.42
CA LYS A 925 9.89 38.96 -5.72
C LYS A 925 9.00 37.72 -5.78
N ALA A 926 9.41 36.61 -5.17
CA ALA A 926 8.57 35.41 -5.09
C ALA A 926 7.27 35.69 -4.30
N ALA A 927 7.34 36.51 -3.25
CA ALA A 927 6.18 36.99 -2.53
C ALA A 927 5.30 37.93 -3.38
N GLU A 928 5.87 38.88 -4.14
CA GLU A 928 5.13 39.73 -5.10
C GLU A 928 4.40 38.88 -6.16
N ILE A 929 5.05 37.82 -6.65
CA ILE A 929 4.48 36.87 -7.62
C ILE A 929 3.37 36.05 -6.99
N ALA A 930 3.57 35.52 -5.77
CA ALA A 930 2.54 34.78 -5.04
C ALA A 930 1.32 35.68 -4.74
N GLU A 931 1.54 36.90 -4.25
CA GLU A 931 0.49 37.89 -3.99
C GLU A 931 -0.33 38.16 -5.25
N LYS A 932 0.32 38.43 -6.39
CA LYS A 932 -0.39 38.66 -7.68
C LYS A 932 -1.09 37.42 -8.20
N LEU A 933 -0.51 36.23 -8.05
CA LEU A 933 -1.17 34.97 -8.39
C LEU A 933 -2.46 34.82 -7.56
N ASN A 934 -2.38 35.03 -6.24
CA ASN A 934 -3.49 34.85 -5.29
C ASN A 934 -4.56 35.94 -5.39
N THR A 935 -4.21 37.18 -5.72
CA THR A 935 -5.12 38.35 -5.70
C THR A 935 -5.63 38.79 -7.08
N GLU A 936 -4.93 38.48 -8.17
CA GLU A 936 -5.32 38.86 -9.53
C GLU A 936 -5.53 37.66 -10.45
N VAL A 937 -4.59 36.71 -10.49
CA VAL A 937 -4.58 35.66 -11.52
C VAL A 937 -5.56 34.53 -11.22
N TYR A 938 -5.53 33.99 -10.00
CA TYR A 938 -6.43 32.91 -9.57
C TYR A 938 -7.88 33.36 -9.44
N PRO A 939 -8.21 34.55 -8.89
CA PRO A 939 -9.59 35.06 -8.91
C PRO A 939 -10.14 35.26 -10.33
N LYS A 940 -9.30 35.72 -11.27
CA LYS A 940 -9.69 35.85 -12.69
C LYS A 940 -9.89 34.48 -13.36
N LEU A 941 -9.04 33.50 -13.06
CA LEU A 941 -9.20 32.12 -13.50
C LEU A 941 -10.49 31.50 -12.93
N ALA A 942 -10.86 31.83 -11.69
CA ALA A 942 -12.11 31.42 -11.07
C ALA A 942 -13.33 32.00 -11.84
N GLU A 943 -13.32 33.29 -12.16
CA GLU A 943 -14.38 33.94 -12.96
C GLU A 943 -14.51 33.35 -14.37
N GLU A 944 -13.39 33.03 -15.04
CA GLU A 944 -13.37 32.35 -16.34
C GLU A 944 -14.06 30.97 -16.31
N HIS A 945 -14.14 30.37 -15.12
CA HIS A 945 -14.79 29.08 -14.84
C HIS A 945 -16.12 29.21 -14.06
N GLY A 946 -16.71 30.41 -14.00
CA GLY A 946 -18.03 30.65 -13.39
C GLY A 946 -18.05 30.63 -11.86
N ILE A 947 -16.88 30.54 -11.21
CA ILE A 947 -16.71 30.66 -9.77
C ILE A 947 -16.59 32.16 -9.43
N PRO A 948 -17.32 32.70 -8.44
CA PRO A 948 -17.16 34.11 -8.06
C PRO A 948 -15.73 34.41 -7.59
N ALA A 949 -15.13 35.51 -8.03
CA ALA A 949 -13.78 35.92 -7.61
C ALA A 949 -13.61 36.02 -6.08
N ALA A 950 -14.68 36.39 -5.37
CA ALA A 950 -14.70 36.48 -3.90
C ALA A 950 -14.60 35.10 -3.20
N ASP A 951 -14.93 34.03 -3.93
CA ASP A 951 -14.88 32.65 -3.42
C ASP A 951 -13.57 31.93 -3.82
N ASN A 952 -12.60 32.64 -4.43
CA ASN A 952 -11.30 32.05 -4.75
C ASN A 952 -10.53 31.63 -3.50
N ARG A 953 -10.17 30.35 -3.44
CA ARG A 953 -9.36 29.71 -2.41
C ARG A 953 -8.07 29.09 -2.94
N TRP A 954 -7.72 29.25 -4.22
CA TRP A 954 -6.37 28.89 -4.68
C TRP A 954 -5.38 29.88 -4.10
N ASN A 955 -4.40 29.35 -3.38
CA ASN A 955 -3.36 30.09 -2.68
C ASN A 955 -2.02 29.38 -2.93
N ILE A 956 -1.08 30.07 -3.55
CA ILE A 956 0.31 29.64 -3.68
C ILE A 956 1.16 30.31 -2.61
N GLU A 957 2.03 29.56 -1.95
CA GLU A 957 2.93 30.02 -0.91
C GLU A 957 4.39 29.81 -1.30
N VAL A 958 5.28 30.64 -0.74
CA VAL A 958 6.72 30.50 -0.90
C VAL A 958 7.23 29.54 0.18
N GLU A 959 7.53 28.30 -0.19
CA GLU A 959 7.90 27.23 0.74
C GLU A 959 9.38 27.31 1.16
N ALA A 960 10.28 27.44 0.17
CA ALA A 960 11.72 27.31 0.40
C ALA A 960 12.54 28.19 -0.56
N TYR A 961 13.69 28.66 -0.09
CA TYR A 961 14.72 29.26 -0.94
C TYR A 961 15.99 28.40 -0.93
N MET A 962 16.49 28.17 -2.13
CA MET A 962 17.62 27.34 -2.50
C MET A 962 18.70 28.25 -3.07
N GLU A 963 19.77 28.48 -2.32
CA GLU A 963 20.87 29.35 -2.74
C GLU A 963 21.55 28.79 -3.99
N ARG A 964 21.73 27.46 -4.01
CA ARG A 964 22.05 26.69 -5.20
C ARG A 964 21.10 25.51 -5.35
N TYR A 965 20.77 25.25 -6.60
CA TYR A 965 20.07 24.07 -7.07
C TYR A 965 20.93 23.46 -8.17
N PHE A 966 21.12 22.16 -8.15
CA PHE A 966 21.85 21.39 -9.14
C PHE A 966 20.92 20.33 -9.71
N GLN A 967 20.87 20.18 -11.03
CA GLN A 967 20.16 19.08 -11.68
C GLN A 967 21.00 18.55 -12.83
N ALA A 968 21.18 17.23 -12.91
CA ALA A 968 22.10 16.60 -13.87
C ALA A 968 21.46 16.40 -15.27
N GLY A 969 20.64 17.35 -15.73
CA GLY A 969 19.97 17.30 -17.04
C GLY A 969 18.84 16.28 -17.14
N LYS A 970 18.35 15.84 -15.98
CA LYS A 970 17.48 14.70 -15.80
C LYS A 970 16.40 15.05 -14.80
N LYS A 971 15.14 14.69 -15.09
CA LYS A 971 14.06 14.87 -14.12
C LYS A 971 14.42 14.13 -12.84
N LYS A 972 14.02 14.74 -11.72
CA LYS A 972 14.05 14.06 -10.43
C LYS A 972 15.45 13.67 -9.89
N ARG A 973 16.53 14.04 -10.58
CA ARG A 973 17.91 14.00 -10.06
C ARG A 973 18.43 15.39 -9.77
N TYR A 974 18.02 15.94 -8.63
CA TYR A 974 18.34 17.29 -8.21
C TYR A 974 18.82 17.36 -6.76
N ALA A 975 19.78 18.22 -6.51
CA ALA A 975 20.29 18.53 -5.17
C ALA A 975 20.19 20.03 -4.94
N TYR A 976 19.93 20.48 -3.71
CA TYR A 976 19.84 21.89 -3.40
C TYR A 976 20.37 22.24 -2.01
N LEU A 977 20.92 23.45 -1.88
CA LEU A 977 21.30 24.06 -0.61
C LEU A 977 20.18 25.00 -0.17
N CYS A 978 19.31 24.51 0.71
CA CYS A 978 18.25 25.31 1.31
C CYS A 978 18.84 26.17 2.44
N THR A 979 18.55 27.47 2.44
CA THR A 979 18.98 28.40 3.50
C THR A 979 17.84 29.21 4.10
N TRP A 980 16.61 28.97 3.63
CA TRP A 980 15.37 29.51 4.20
C TRP A 980 14.23 28.57 3.84
N LYS A 981 13.33 28.33 4.80
CA LYS A 981 12.14 27.51 4.64
C LYS A 981 11.04 27.97 5.60
N ASP A 982 9.78 27.87 5.17
CA ASP A 982 8.58 28.11 5.97
C ASP A 982 8.64 29.47 6.72
N GLY A 983 8.95 30.55 5.98
CA GLY A 983 9.04 31.91 6.54
C GLY A 983 10.37 32.27 7.20
N ASN A 984 11.23 31.30 7.51
CA ASN A 984 12.37 31.48 8.41
C ASN A 984 13.71 31.17 7.73
N ASP A 985 14.75 31.92 8.09
CA ASP A 985 16.12 31.50 7.82
C ASP A 985 16.41 30.19 8.56
N CYS A 986 17.01 29.22 7.88
CA CYS A 986 17.42 27.95 8.45
C CYS A 986 18.94 27.75 8.27
N ASP A 987 19.53 26.92 9.13
CA ASP A 987 20.92 26.49 8.95
C ASP A 987 21.06 25.84 7.56
N PRO A 988 22.10 26.19 6.77
CA PRO A 988 22.25 25.70 5.40
C PRO A 988 22.16 24.18 5.31
N LYS A 989 21.09 23.69 4.69
CA LYS A 989 20.78 22.27 4.59
C LYS A 989 20.87 21.82 3.14
N VAL A 990 21.83 20.95 2.87
CA VAL A 990 21.88 20.18 1.63
C VAL A 990 20.75 19.15 1.64
N SER A 991 19.96 19.14 0.57
CA SER A 991 18.97 18.11 0.26
C SER A 991 19.35 17.49 -1.07
N ILE A 992 19.32 16.16 -1.15
CA ILE A 992 19.76 15.39 -2.31
C ILE A 992 18.63 14.45 -2.69
N THR A 993 18.04 14.66 -3.87
CA THR A 993 17.02 13.78 -4.45
C THR A 993 17.55 13.18 -5.75
N GLY A 994 17.45 11.86 -5.89
CA GLY A 994 17.87 11.14 -7.10
C GLY A 994 19.35 10.84 -7.29
N PHE A 995 20.20 11.04 -6.29
CA PHE A 995 21.62 10.65 -6.37
C PHE A 995 22.00 9.50 -5.45
N THR A 996 21.57 9.52 -4.19
CA THR A 996 21.80 8.43 -3.22
C THR A 996 21.19 7.13 -3.72
N ARG A 997 21.87 5.99 -3.47
CA ARG A 997 21.35 4.64 -3.78
C ARG A 997 21.78 3.63 -2.71
N SER A 998 21.11 2.48 -2.66
CA SER A 998 21.44 1.38 -1.74
C SER A 998 22.33 0.26 -2.34
N ASP A 999 22.86 0.45 -3.55
CA ASP A 999 23.68 -0.51 -4.32
C ASP A 999 25.10 -0.01 -4.66
N ILE A 1000 25.45 1.19 -4.20
CA ILE A 1000 26.77 1.81 -4.38
C ILE A 1000 27.63 1.57 -3.14
N SER A 1001 28.97 1.53 -3.29
CA SER A 1001 29.84 1.36 -2.11
C SER A 1001 29.72 2.56 -1.17
N MET A 1002 30.10 2.36 0.09
CA MET A 1002 30.07 3.44 1.07
C MET A 1002 30.99 4.59 0.65
N LEU A 1003 32.18 4.27 0.10
CA LEU A 1003 33.07 5.26 -0.53
C LEU A 1003 32.39 6.01 -1.69
N THR A 1004 31.65 5.33 -2.58
CA THR A 1004 30.93 6.00 -3.68
C THR A 1004 29.89 6.98 -3.14
N LYS A 1005 29.13 6.58 -2.13
CA LYS A 1005 28.09 7.41 -1.53
C LYS A 1005 28.69 8.65 -0.88
N GLU A 1006 29.69 8.46 -0.03
CA GLU A 1006 30.42 9.56 0.62
C GLU A 1006 31.00 10.53 -0.42
N LEU A 1007 31.63 10.01 -1.48
CA LEU A 1007 32.21 10.83 -2.55
C LEU A 1007 31.14 11.57 -3.38
N GLN A 1008 29.97 10.96 -3.63
CA GLN A 1008 28.84 11.62 -4.30
C GLN A 1008 28.25 12.71 -3.42
N ASP A 1009 27.97 12.42 -2.15
CA ASP A 1009 27.43 13.37 -1.18
C ASP A 1009 28.41 14.56 -1.01
N GLU A 1010 29.72 14.30 -0.86
CA GLU A 1010 30.77 15.32 -0.73
C GLU A 1010 30.93 16.16 -2.01
N ILE A 1011 30.86 15.55 -3.21
CA ILE A 1011 30.94 16.30 -4.48
C ILE A 1011 29.69 17.15 -4.71
N LEU A 1012 28.49 16.64 -4.41
CA LEU A 1012 27.26 17.41 -4.51
C LEU A 1012 27.24 18.57 -3.51
N GLU A 1013 27.67 18.33 -2.27
CA GLU A 1013 27.88 19.37 -1.25
C GLU A 1013 28.90 20.41 -1.75
N LYS A 1014 30.04 20.00 -2.32
CA LYS A 1014 31.02 20.91 -2.92
C LYS A 1014 30.47 21.71 -4.09
N ILE A 1015 29.66 21.13 -4.99
CA ILE A 1015 29.00 21.85 -6.10
C ILE A 1015 28.03 22.91 -5.56
N LEU A 1016 27.27 22.55 -4.52
CA LEU A 1016 26.28 23.41 -3.87
C LEU A 1016 26.92 24.53 -3.04
N HIS A 1017 28.09 24.32 -2.45
CA HIS A 1017 28.89 25.38 -1.82
C HIS A 1017 29.78 26.15 -2.80
N GLY A 1018 30.00 25.61 -4.00
CA GLY A 1018 30.70 26.28 -5.10
C GLY A 1018 32.20 26.09 -5.17
N ALA A 1019 32.66 24.90 -4.82
CA ALA A 1019 33.99 24.43 -5.15
C ALA A 1019 34.28 24.56 -6.66
N THR A 1020 35.55 24.76 -6.97
CA THR A 1020 36.09 24.79 -8.33
C THR A 1020 36.27 23.38 -8.91
N GLU A 1021 36.39 23.28 -10.23
CA GLU A 1021 36.77 22.06 -10.95
C GLU A 1021 38.03 21.38 -10.37
N VAL A 1022 38.98 22.17 -9.88
CA VAL A 1022 40.23 21.69 -9.28
C VAL A 1022 39.98 21.04 -7.92
N GLU A 1023 39.13 21.64 -7.08
CA GLU A 1023 38.77 21.09 -5.76
C GLU A 1023 37.91 19.82 -5.89
N ILE A 1024 36.98 19.78 -6.84
CA ILE A 1024 36.21 18.58 -7.18
C ILE A 1024 37.16 17.49 -7.70
N GLY A 1025 38.06 17.83 -8.64
CA GLY A 1025 39.04 16.91 -9.20
C GLY A 1025 40.04 16.36 -8.17
N GLN A 1026 40.47 17.17 -7.20
CA GLN A 1026 41.33 16.74 -6.10
C GLN A 1026 40.61 15.75 -5.17
N THR A 1027 39.32 15.97 -4.89
CA THR A 1027 38.49 15.06 -4.09
C THR A 1027 38.38 13.68 -4.76
N ILE A 1028 38.16 13.68 -6.09
CA ILE A 1028 38.15 12.47 -6.92
C ILE A 1028 39.51 11.75 -6.91
N TYR A 1029 40.62 12.52 -6.97
CA TYR A 1029 41.97 11.96 -6.93
C TYR A 1029 42.28 11.28 -5.58
N GLU A 1030 41.90 11.92 -4.46
CA GLU A 1030 42.13 11.40 -3.10
C GLU A 1030 41.39 10.08 -2.87
N ALA A 1031 40.08 10.03 -3.18
CA ALA A 1031 39.30 8.80 -3.10
C ALA A 1031 39.87 7.69 -4.01
N ALA A 1032 40.46 8.03 -5.16
CA ALA A 1032 41.12 7.06 -6.03
C ALA A 1032 42.44 6.50 -5.44
N GLN A 1033 43.11 7.21 -4.52
CA GLN A 1033 44.31 6.70 -3.84
C GLN A 1033 44.00 5.69 -2.72
N GLU A 1034 42.80 5.70 -2.16
CA GLU A 1034 42.37 4.73 -1.13
C GLU A 1034 42.25 3.30 -1.68
N ILE A 1035 42.05 3.16 -3.00
CA ILE A 1035 41.87 1.89 -3.70
C ILE A 1035 43.24 1.23 -3.96
N THR A 1036 43.80 0.64 -2.91
CA THR A 1036 45.11 -0.05 -2.96
C THR A 1036 44.98 -1.54 -3.27
N PRO A 1037 46.02 -2.22 -3.80
CA PRO A 1037 45.94 -3.64 -4.13
C PRO A 1037 45.83 -4.57 -2.91
N THR A 1038 46.28 -4.13 -1.73
CA THR A 1038 46.34 -4.89 -0.47
C THR A 1038 46.24 -3.93 0.71
N GLY A 1039 45.40 -4.23 1.71
CA GLY A 1039 45.23 -3.38 2.89
C GLY A 1039 44.30 -2.18 2.70
N ALA A 1040 43.43 -2.23 1.68
CA ALA A 1040 42.35 -1.26 1.51
C ALA A 1040 41.19 -1.57 2.48
N ASP A 1041 40.39 -0.56 2.84
CA ASP A 1041 39.21 -0.75 3.69
C ASP A 1041 38.09 -1.45 2.90
N LEU A 1042 38.02 -2.77 3.04
CA LEU A 1042 37.05 -3.60 2.32
C LEU A 1042 35.62 -3.33 2.77
N GLU A 1043 35.41 -2.95 4.03
CA GLU A 1043 34.07 -2.71 4.60
C GLU A 1043 33.39 -1.49 3.95
N ARG A 1044 34.21 -0.46 3.64
CA ARG A 1044 33.82 0.80 3.00
C ARG A 1044 33.90 0.76 1.46
N LEU A 1045 34.81 -0.03 0.89
CA LEU A 1045 34.95 -0.26 -0.57
C LEU A 1045 33.99 -1.31 -1.13
N GLY A 1046 33.55 -2.25 -0.31
CA GLY A 1046 32.66 -3.33 -0.70
C GLY A 1046 31.36 -2.78 -1.27
N ILE A 1047 31.02 -3.20 -2.49
CA ILE A 1047 29.82 -2.72 -3.16
C ILE A 1047 28.64 -3.58 -2.67
N PRO A 1048 27.73 -3.06 -1.83
CA PRO A 1048 26.56 -3.80 -1.42
C PRO A 1048 25.76 -4.13 -2.68
N GLY A 1049 25.46 -5.39 -2.85
CA GLY A 1049 24.56 -5.83 -3.90
C GLY A 1049 23.56 -6.77 -3.29
N GLY A 1050 22.56 -7.11 -4.06
CA GLY A 1050 21.74 -8.19 -3.59
C GLY A 1050 20.80 -8.74 -4.62
N LEU A 1051 20.33 -9.90 -4.28
CA LEU A 1051 19.96 -10.90 -5.20
C LEU A 1051 18.44 -11.20 -4.96
N SER A 1052 17.47 -10.84 -5.79
CA SER A 1052 16.06 -11.33 -5.56
C SER A 1052 15.72 -12.82 -5.87
N LYS A 1053 16.65 -13.80 -5.82
CA LYS A 1053 16.36 -15.23 -6.12
C LYS A 1053 17.61 -16.11 -6.00
N PRO A 1054 17.46 -17.40 -5.60
CA PRO A 1054 18.51 -18.44 -5.60
C PRO A 1054 19.51 -18.31 -6.75
N ILE A 1055 20.80 -18.53 -6.47
CA ILE A 1055 21.90 -18.20 -7.40
C ILE A 1055 21.83 -19.06 -8.67
N GLU A 1056 21.40 -20.30 -8.52
CA GLU A 1056 20.99 -21.21 -9.60
C GLU A 1056 19.94 -20.62 -10.55
N ASN A 1057 19.13 -19.64 -10.11
CA ASN A 1057 18.08 -19.01 -10.91
C ASN A 1057 18.56 -17.73 -11.64
N TYR A 1058 19.83 -17.34 -11.53
CA TYR A 1058 20.46 -16.31 -12.37
C TYR A 1058 20.88 -16.81 -13.76
N ALA A 1059 21.37 -15.91 -14.61
CA ALA A 1059 22.06 -16.28 -15.84
C ALA A 1059 23.50 -16.75 -15.54
N TRP A 1060 23.90 -17.87 -16.14
CA TRP A 1060 25.24 -18.45 -16.04
C TRP A 1060 25.97 -18.38 -17.38
N THR A 1061 27.30 -18.39 -17.36
CA THR A 1061 28.18 -18.46 -18.53
C THR A 1061 29.48 -19.15 -18.10
N ASP A 1062 29.97 -20.09 -18.90
CA ASP A 1062 31.22 -20.84 -18.66
C ASP A 1062 31.33 -21.46 -17.25
N GLY A 1063 30.23 -22.03 -16.75
CA GLY A 1063 30.17 -22.71 -15.45
C GLY A 1063 30.05 -21.79 -14.23
N THR A 1064 30.01 -20.46 -14.41
CA THR A 1064 29.86 -19.49 -13.30
C THR A 1064 28.69 -18.52 -13.55
N PRO A 1065 28.18 -17.80 -12.54
CA PRO A 1065 27.17 -16.77 -12.78
C PRO A 1065 27.71 -15.61 -13.65
N LYS A 1066 26.89 -15.11 -14.58
CA LYS A 1066 27.30 -14.09 -15.56
C LYS A 1066 27.55 -12.73 -14.90
N ALA A 1067 26.64 -12.29 -14.03
CA ALA A 1067 26.77 -11.04 -13.31
C ALA A 1067 27.79 -11.15 -12.17
N ALA A 1068 28.53 -10.07 -11.90
CA ALA A 1068 29.61 -10.08 -10.92
C ALA A 1068 29.15 -10.39 -9.50
N HIS A 1069 28.03 -9.80 -9.05
CA HIS A 1069 27.57 -9.96 -7.68
C HIS A 1069 27.12 -11.40 -7.34
N PRO A 1070 26.30 -12.08 -8.18
CA PRO A 1070 26.03 -13.51 -8.02
C PRO A 1070 27.28 -14.37 -8.17
N ARG A 1071 28.25 -13.99 -9.02
CA ARG A 1071 29.49 -14.76 -9.17
C ARG A 1071 30.34 -14.73 -7.91
N GLY A 1072 30.51 -13.55 -7.30
CA GLY A 1072 31.21 -13.41 -6.02
C GLY A 1072 30.53 -14.20 -4.91
N CYS A 1073 29.20 -14.11 -4.80
CA CYS A 1073 28.43 -14.88 -3.82
C CYS A 1073 28.48 -16.39 -4.05
N TRP A 1074 28.64 -16.84 -5.31
CA TRP A 1074 28.84 -18.26 -5.60
C TRP A 1074 30.25 -18.71 -5.21
N PHE A 1075 31.28 -18.02 -5.68
CA PHE A 1075 32.68 -18.30 -5.31
C PHE A 1075 32.88 -18.32 -3.79
N SER A 1076 32.31 -17.37 -3.05
CA SER A 1076 32.38 -17.35 -1.59
C SER A 1076 31.70 -18.55 -0.94
N ASN A 1077 30.51 -18.97 -1.39
CA ASN A 1077 29.86 -20.16 -0.84
C ASN A 1077 30.69 -21.43 -1.09
N GLU A 1078 31.27 -21.60 -2.28
CA GLU A 1078 32.05 -22.80 -2.64
C GLU A 1078 33.44 -22.85 -1.99
N THR A 1079 34.02 -21.69 -1.63
CA THR A 1079 35.44 -21.60 -1.19
C THR A 1079 35.68 -21.03 0.21
N LEU A 1080 34.73 -20.25 0.75
CA LEU A 1080 34.81 -19.61 2.07
C LEU A 1080 33.78 -20.18 3.07
N GLY A 1081 32.89 -21.08 2.63
CA GLY A 1081 31.89 -21.72 3.48
C GLY A 1081 30.70 -20.82 3.86
N THR A 1082 30.58 -19.65 3.23
CA THR A 1082 29.44 -18.74 3.46
C THR A 1082 28.14 -19.35 2.95
N ASN A 1083 27.01 -18.92 3.51
CA ASN A 1083 25.68 -19.35 3.06
C ASN A 1083 24.88 -18.17 2.49
N PHE A 1084 25.50 -17.36 1.61
CA PHE A 1084 24.77 -16.27 0.97
C PHE A 1084 23.56 -16.85 0.28
N GLY A 1085 22.43 -16.21 0.51
CA GLY A 1085 21.17 -16.92 0.61
C GLY A 1085 20.03 -15.94 0.55
N SER A 1086 18.84 -16.44 0.82
CA SER A 1086 17.60 -15.75 0.52
C SER A 1086 17.25 -14.60 1.44
N GLY A 1087 17.41 -13.38 0.93
CA GLY A 1087 17.42 -12.10 1.67
C GLY A 1087 18.80 -11.45 1.78
N SER A 1088 19.91 -12.20 1.72
CA SER A 1088 21.29 -11.72 1.95
C SER A 1088 21.73 -10.54 1.06
N LYS A 1089 22.21 -9.44 1.65
CA LYS A 1089 22.74 -8.28 0.91
C LYS A 1089 24.27 -8.12 1.10
N PRO A 1090 25.08 -9.14 0.73
CA PRO A 1090 26.52 -9.09 0.94
C PRO A 1090 27.19 -8.04 0.05
N LYS A 1091 28.45 -7.75 0.32
CA LYS A 1091 29.25 -6.78 -0.41
C LYS A 1091 30.20 -7.49 -1.36
N ARG A 1092 30.39 -6.96 -2.58
CA ARG A 1092 31.37 -7.50 -3.56
C ARG A 1092 32.64 -6.64 -3.67
N ILE A 1093 33.75 -7.31 -3.94
CA ILE A 1093 35.03 -6.71 -4.32
C ILE A 1093 35.63 -7.42 -5.55
N TYR A 1094 36.33 -6.68 -6.41
CA TYR A 1094 37.02 -7.24 -7.58
C TYR A 1094 38.46 -7.59 -7.25
N THR A 1095 38.87 -8.79 -7.65
CA THR A 1095 40.16 -9.37 -7.31
C THR A 1095 40.97 -9.58 -8.59
N LYS A 1096 42.30 -9.47 -8.48
CA LYS A 1096 43.16 -10.13 -9.46
C LYS A 1096 42.98 -11.63 -9.31
N VAL A 1097 43.12 -12.36 -10.42
CA VAL A 1097 42.88 -13.82 -10.53
C VAL A 1097 43.40 -14.56 -9.29
N TYR A 1098 42.45 -14.97 -8.46
CA TYR A 1098 42.65 -15.77 -7.27
C TYR A 1098 42.29 -17.22 -7.59
N ARG A 1099 42.96 -18.19 -6.96
CA ARG A 1099 42.76 -19.62 -7.24
C ARG A 1099 42.79 -20.40 -5.94
N VAL A 1100 41.82 -21.30 -5.78
CA VAL A 1100 41.67 -22.16 -4.60
C VAL A 1100 41.98 -23.60 -5.00
N ASP A 1101 42.81 -24.29 -4.22
CA ASP A 1101 43.23 -25.66 -4.52
C ASP A 1101 42.02 -26.62 -4.53
N GLY A 1102 41.87 -27.36 -5.63
CA GLY A 1102 40.73 -28.26 -5.86
C GLY A 1102 39.48 -27.58 -6.44
N PHE A 1103 39.48 -26.26 -6.63
CA PHE A 1103 38.40 -25.53 -7.30
C PHE A 1103 38.77 -25.23 -8.75
N GLU A 1104 37.87 -25.52 -9.70
CA GLU A 1104 38.20 -25.50 -11.14
C GLU A 1104 38.22 -24.09 -11.77
N HIS A 1105 37.80 -23.05 -11.04
CA HIS A 1105 37.60 -21.71 -11.59
C HIS A 1105 38.59 -20.67 -11.05
N GLU A 1106 38.92 -19.69 -11.90
CA GLU A 1106 39.61 -18.46 -11.51
C GLU A 1106 38.62 -17.46 -10.91
N ILE A 1107 38.98 -16.92 -9.74
CA ILE A 1107 38.14 -16.03 -8.95
C ILE A 1107 38.56 -14.58 -9.24
N ASP A 1108 37.67 -13.83 -9.92
CA ASP A 1108 37.82 -12.40 -10.26
C ASP A 1108 36.98 -11.46 -9.37
N VAL A 1109 36.20 -12.03 -8.45
CA VAL A 1109 35.28 -11.34 -7.56
C VAL A 1109 35.00 -12.22 -6.34
N LEU A 1110 34.93 -11.64 -5.14
CA LEU A 1110 34.44 -12.31 -3.93
C LEU A 1110 33.34 -11.47 -3.28
N CYS A 1111 32.50 -12.13 -2.48
CA CYS A 1111 31.52 -11.47 -1.61
C CYS A 1111 31.68 -11.87 -0.14
N PHE A 1112 31.27 -10.98 0.76
CA PHE A 1112 31.29 -11.17 2.20
C PHE A 1112 30.11 -10.41 2.84
N ASP A 1113 29.63 -10.87 3.99
CA ASP A 1113 28.84 -10.02 4.91
C ASP A 1113 29.80 -9.30 5.88
N GLU A 1114 30.89 -9.97 6.33
CA GLU A 1114 31.94 -9.39 7.19
C GLU A 1114 33.35 -9.56 6.58
N PRO A 1115 34.23 -8.53 6.57
CA PRO A 1115 35.53 -8.61 5.88
C PRO A 1115 36.44 -9.76 6.33
N GLY A 1116 36.28 -10.24 7.57
CA GLY A 1116 37.04 -11.37 8.13
C GLY A 1116 36.72 -12.74 7.51
N GLU A 1117 35.72 -12.82 6.64
CA GLU A 1117 35.41 -14.02 5.84
C GLU A 1117 36.37 -14.20 4.64
N LEU A 1118 37.08 -13.15 4.25
CA LEU A 1118 37.94 -13.12 3.06
C LEU A 1118 39.36 -13.66 3.33
N PRO A 1119 40.05 -14.20 2.30
CA PRO A 1119 41.45 -14.63 2.45
C PRO A 1119 42.41 -13.47 2.73
N ASP A 1120 43.31 -13.65 3.70
CA ASP A 1120 44.36 -12.68 4.08
C ASP A 1120 45.33 -12.34 2.92
N ASP A 1121 45.47 -13.23 1.93
CA ASP A 1121 46.39 -13.10 0.78
C ASP A 1121 45.76 -12.49 -0.48
N LEU A 1122 44.52 -11.98 -0.36
CA LEU A 1122 43.76 -11.45 -1.48
C LEU A 1122 44.35 -10.15 -2.05
N VAL A 1123 44.33 -10.01 -3.39
CA VAL A 1123 44.81 -8.82 -4.10
C VAL A 1123 43.69 -8.21 -4.95
N LEU A 1124 43.39 -6.92 -4.74
CA LEU A 1124 42.36 -6.21 -5.48
C LEU A 1124 42.76 -5.87 -6.92
N ASP A 1125 41.77 -5.89 -7.82
CA ASP A 1125 41.85 -5.26 -9.14
C ASP A 1125 41.48 -3.78 -9.02
N THR A 1126 42.47 -2.97 -8.64
CA THR A 1126 42.28 -1.55 -8.33
C THR A 1126 41.72 -0.75 -9.51
N GLN A 1127 42.15 -1.02 -10.74
CA GLN A 1127 41.63 -0.33 -11.93
C GLN A 1127 40.13 -0.59 -12.12
N ARG A 1128 39.71 -1.85 -11.96
CA ARG A 1128 38.29 -2.24 -12.06
C ARG A 1128 37.46 -1.70 -10.90
N MET A 1129 38.04 -1.64 -9.69
CA MET A 1129 37.42 -0.99 -8.54
C MET A 1129 37.22 0.52 -8.79
N THR A 1130 38.26 1.29 -9.12
CA THR A 1130 38.17 2.75 -9.39
C THR A 1130 37.13 3.08 -10.45
N ASN A 1131 37.09 2.34 -11.56
CA ASN A 1131 36.10 2.59 -12.61
C ASN A 1131 34.66 2.33 -12.11
N THR A 1132 34.47 1.33 -11.26
CA THR A 1132 33.14 0.96 -10.74
C THR A 1132 32.66 1.89 -9.63
N VAL A 1133 33.53 2.29 -8.71
CA VAL A 1133 33.16 3.02 -7.48
C VAL A 1133 33.36 4.54 -7.56
N ILE A 1134 34.08 5.05 -8.57
CA ILE A 1134 34.33 6.49 -8.75
C ILE A 1134 33.88 6.97 -10.13
N VAL A 1135 34.39 6.38 -11.21
CA VAL A 1135 34.20 6.93 -12.56
C VAL A 1135 32.73 6.86 -13.02
N ASN A 1136 32.13 5.66 -13.02
CA ASN A 1136 30.77 5.47 -13.51
C ASN A 1136 29.69 6.21 -12.69
N PRO A 1137 29.75 6.26 -11.34
CA PRO A 1137 28.73 6.96 -10.54
C PRO A 1137 28.80 8.48 -10.59
N LEU A 1138 29.96 9.06 -10.92
CA LEU A 1138 30.16 10.52 -10.93
C LEU A 1138 29.95 11.17 -12.30
N GLY A 1139 30.14 10.44 -13.42
CA GLY A 1139 30.19 11.01 -14.78
C GLY A 1139 29.17 12.13 -15.03
N LYS A 1140 27.86 11.85 -14.95
CA LYS A 1140 26.81 12.86 -15.19
C LYS A 1140 26.73 13.99 -14.18
N ILE A 1141 27.16 13.75 -12.94
CA ILE A 1141 27.21 14.78 -11.89
C ILE A 1141 28.27 15.81 -12.27
N ILE A 1142 29.44 15.33 -12.70
CA ILE A 1142 30.61 16.17 -12.89
C ILE A 1142 30.73 16.72 -14.32
N GLU A 1143 30.16 16.04 -15.33
CA GLU A 1143 29.88 16.60 -16.66
C GLU A 1143 28.99 17.85 -16.59
N ALA A 1144 27.98 17.85 -15.70
CA ALA A 1144 27.09 18.99 -15.51
C ALA A 1144 27.75 20.19 -14.78
N VAL A 1145 29.03 20.06 -14.41
CA VAL A 1145 29.92 21.13 -13.92
C VAL A 1145 31.29 21.13 -14.63
N ASP A 1146 31.34 20.62 -15.87
CA ASP A 1146 32.48 20.67 -16.80
C ASP A 1146 33.81 19.98 -16.33
N VAL A 1147 33.75 19.01 -15.40
CA VAL A 1147 34.94 18.29 -14.89
C VAL A 1147 35.20 16.96 -15.62
N ASP A 1148 36.44 16.76 -16.10
CA ASP A 1148 36.91 15.49 -16.67
C ASP A 1148 37.35 14.50 -15.59
N VAL A 1149 36.56 13.43 -15.40
CA VAL A 1149 36.79 12.37 -14.41
C VAL A 1149 38.08 11.58 -14.65
N ASP A 1150 38.42 11.37 -15.93
CA ASP A 1150 39.55 10.55 -16.36
C ASP A 1150 40.87 11.31 -16.15
N ALA A 1151 40.84 12.63 -16.27
CA ALA A 1151 41.93 13.52 -15.91
C ALA A 1151 42.07 13.63 -14.37
N ALA A 1152 40.95 13.80 -13.65
CA ALA A 1152 40.91 13.92 -12.19
C ALA A 1152 41.56 12.73 -11.46
N ILE A 1153 41.20 11.48 -11.80
CA ILE A 1153 41.80 10.28 -11.16
C ILE A 1153 43.33 10.13 -11.38
N LYS A 1154 43.91 10.90 -12.31
CA LYS A 1154 45.35 10.91 -12.61
C LYS A 1154 46.07 12.14 -12.00
N ASN A 1155 45.36 12.99 -11.24
CA ASN A 1155 45.79 14.34 -10.84
C ASN A 1155 46.28 15.17 -12.04
N GLN A 1156 45.51 15.12 -13.13
CA GLN A 1156 45.75 15.89 -14.35
C GLN A 1156 44.62 16.91 -14.46
N HIS A 1157 44.94 18.20 -14.34
CA HIS A 1157 44.00 19.27 -14.57
C HIS A 1157 44.25 19.89 -15.94
N GLN A 1158 43.20 20.20 -16.70
CA GLN A 1158 43.34 21.07 -17.87
C GLN A 1158 43.67 22.48 -17.38
N VAL A 1159 44.94 22.88 -17.47
CA VAL A 1159 45.30 24.31 -17.48
C VAL A 1159 44.82 24.88 -18.80
N GLY A 1160 43.72 25.66 -18.75
CA GLY A 1160 43.15 26.32 -19.92
C GLY A 1160 44.16 27.19 -20.67
N LEU A 1161 43.89 27.41 -21.96
CA LEU A 1161 44.76 28.14 -22.89
C LEU A 1161 45.12 29.57 -22.45
N GLU A 1162 44.41 30.14 -21.48
CA GLU A 1162 44.70 31.44 -20.86
C GLU A 1162 46.03 31.45 -20.07
N ALA A 1163 46.54 30.29 -19.64
CA ALA A 1163 47.85 30.18 -18.99
C ALA A 1163 49.04 30.34 -19.96
N PHE A 1164 48.80 30.55 -21.26
CA PHE A 1164 49.81 30.67 -22.32
C PHE A 1164 49.87 32.05 -23.01
N VAL A 1165 49.29 33.10 -22.40
CA VAL A 1165 49.27 34.48 -22.93
C VAL A 1165 50.08 35.45 -22.07
#